data_AF-A0A9J8A2S0-F1
#
_entry.id   AF-A0A9J8A2S0-F1
#
_cell.length_a   1.000
_cell.length_b   1.000
_cell.length_c   1.000
_cell.angle_alpha   90.00
_cell.angle_beta   90.00
_cell.angle_gamma   90.00
#
_symmetry.space_group_name_H-M   'P 1'
#
loop_
_entity.id
_entity.type
_entity.pdbx_description
1 polymer ?
#
loop_
_entity_poly.entity_id
_entity_poly.type
_entity_poly.pdbx_seq_one_letter_code
_entity_poly.pdbx_strand_id
1 'polypeptide(L)'
;MAGVLERSYIEICGFERESVLRFRQITLNLGVAVHSGGVKYADSAGGFSYEDSGKLLSVTSNRFIHWSTSGDTVQFVEQSLDTNLLNNAVRLRIPNCLLLPGGVCIQETFNNVIILIVTSQSVHRLVLPHPSHMYRSDLVTELQMQSIFTDIGKLNLNEPAHSYVLPFAQGTQTSAPSTSAAWISHQGEALFALASPSGAITVVTLPAHDQDGTVSILELKQSSMMQRLAGWMPTAIRGDQSISDLAISLAVHQLEDDTFIFALCQDHKLRMWSLKHQMCLLVTDMLDYMPAGRGEVKASPAQAHKLRLFFSSSIGLCLAIYLAVPKRSQFCVLQLVASENNRYSLDHISTLFSTQETLVDFVLTATDIWAVWLDNDNQTVAKYISFEHNTTGTWNQVFVQPSPEEEVHVGEDQDPREIYLDVLFSPLRFTASAIIKALQIYKRGTERYSDLSWEELKKEVTVTVENELQGSVTEYEFCQEDYRLLQVEFWSKFYACCLQYQDVLSTPLALHISPATAMVCILKKGFVSFLLPCFAIDHLYLSSDDYLISEEETPIAEDSEMSHDILQLVQCLRMVNESLPEDMAYDMEKALEDLLSPEKVSEKVLEGLLASDNGNVIQDIANKLQDINNPIVAINMLLRELDLETDAETDSRHSGQPLRVRISLSQLYGSSVAASLIGQAVCQTAMTRTLLCRDLLILQQLYLRIGNNVFVPGSAQLLQLQQDFIPRCSNLLCTYHLLKQMSLTLSSSVPLDILNADLQHLSVLELSDSTTPTSRRSVLNPQTVVELFYQNVARKAIMSQIFSQQDVEGNQTMLHWPQMISSVLTLFCQFLWPSNPSFLFPECLMVNCQYAQLQECVRLVGPWCQVNVGSYRFVLGHCYLASGEGQKALQCFQEAAAEVDKEEFLMKLTGSDEEAATATTPRLLYYNKVLRLLEDIGLPELVVNLATLAISEAVNDERCQAALWTRIFKHHLDLGHNSQAYEALMQNPDSSRQLDCLRQLVVVLCERAQLRDLVQFSFVNLHDEVVSIIESRARAVDLMTHNYYELLYAFHINRHNYRKAGTVMFEYGMRLGREVRTLRGLQKQVNCYLAALSCLRLVHPDYAWIVQPSSGAAVSI
;
A
#
# COMPACT_ATOMS: atom_id res chain seq x y z
N MET A 1 13.91 -22.27 11.62
CA MET A 1 12.91 -21.17 11.69
C MET A 1 11.67 -21.36 10.80
N ALA A 2 11.74 -21.97 9.60
CA ALA A 2 10.57 -22.06 8.70
C ALA A 2 9.33 -22.81 9.24
N GLY A 3 9.50 -23.76 10.18
CA GLY A 3 8.38 -24.52 10.76
C GLY A 3 7.59 -23.81 11.86
N VAL A 4 8.01 -22.61 12.30
CA VAL A 4 7.36 -21.91 13.42
C VAL A 4 6.43 -20.77 12.96
N LEU A 5 6.54 -20.36 11.69
CA LEU A 5 5.70 -19.33 11.07
C LEU A 5 4.23 -19.76 10.87
N GLU A 6 3.91 -21.04 11.02
CA GLU A 6 2.57 -21.59 10.76
C GLU A 6 1.74 -21.83 12.03
N ARG A 7 1.96 -21.07 13.11
CA ARG A 7 1.22 -21.27 14.38
C ARG A 7 0.03 -20.34 14.57
N SER A 8 0.08 -19.11 14.07
CA SER A 8 -1.05 -18.19 14.11
C SER A 8 -1.07 -17.28 12.89
N TYR A 9 -2.23 -16.70 12.62
CA TYR A 9 -2.45 -15.80 11.50
C TYR A 9 -3.03 -14.47 11.99
N ILE A 10 -2.78 -13.40 11.25
CA ILE A 10 -3.43 -12.09 11.44
C ILE A 10 -4.34 -11.86 10.23
N GLU A 11 -5.55 -11.36 10.47
CA GLU A 11 -6.45 -10.89 9.43
C GLU A 11 -6.08 -9.46 9.03
N ILE A 12 -5.90 -9.23 7.73
CA ILE A 12 -5.79 -7.89 7.14
C ILE A 12 -7.05 -7.61 6.32
N CYS A 13 -7.84 -6.64 6.76
CA CYS A 13 -9.04 -6.21 6.05
C CYS A 13 -8.68 -5.26 4.91
N GLY A 14 -8.96 -5.66 3.66
CA GLY A 14 -8.83 -4.79 2.50
C GLY A 14 -9.93 -3.73 2.45
N PHE A 15 -9.85 -2.71 3.31
CA PHE A 15 -10.81 -1.60 3.27
C PHE A 15 -10.69 -0.86 1.93
N GLU A 16 -11.60 -1.18 1.02
CA GLU A 16 -11.63 -0.56 -0.29
C GLU A 16 -11.94 0.94 -0.15
N ARG A 17 -10.99 1.77 -0.58
CA ARG A 17 -11.14 3.23 -0.69
C ARG A 17 -11.69 3.66 -2.06
N GLU A 18 -11.92 2.70 -2.95
CA GLU A 18 -12.71 2.92 -4.16
C GLU A 18 -14.19 3.11 -3.80
N SER A 19 -14.77 4.22 -4.24
CA SER A 19 -16.19 4.49 -4.01
C SER A 19 -17.12 3.54 -4.79
N VAL A 20 -16.65 2.96 -5.91
CA VAL A 20 -17.47 2.13 -6.79
C VAL A 20 -16.65 1.04 -7.51
N LEU A 21 -16.77 -0.22 -7.08
CA LEU A 21 -16.61 -1.35 -7.98
C LEU A 21 -17.72 -1.27 -9.05
N ARG A 22 -17.35 -1.01 -10.31
CA ARG A 22 -18.32 -0.91 -11.42
C ARG A 22 -18.86 -2.29 -11.79
N PHE A 23 -19.89 -2.72 -11.08
CA PHE A 23 -20.61 -3.94 -11.41
C PHE A 23 -21.36 -3.79 -12.73
N ARG A 24 -21.04 -4.66 -13.69
CA ARG A 24 -21.91 -4.86 -14.85
C ARG A 24 -23.16 -5.63 -14.42
N GLN A 25 -24.32 -4.97 -14.44
CA GLN A 25 -25.59 -5.61 -14.09
C GLN A 25 -26.20 -6.36 -15.28
N ILE A 26 -26.54 -7.63 -15.08
CA ILE A 26 -27.24 -8.50 -16.04
C ILE A 26 -28.51 -9.01 -15.36
N THR A 27 -29.66 -8.91 -16.04
CA THR A 27 -30.95 -9.39 -15.51
C THR A 27 -31.50 -10.50 -16.39
N LEU A 28 -31.77 -11.67 -15.80
CA LEU A 28 -32.33 -12.85 -16.46
C LEU A 28 -33.83 -12.98 -16.20
N ASN A 29 -34.65 -12.55 -17.16
CA ASN A 29 -36.10 -12.63 -17.05
C ASN A 29 -36.63 -13.95 -17.62
N LEU A 30 -36.89 -14.93 -16.74
CA LEU A 30 -37.39 -16.26 -17.13
C LEU A 30 -38.92 -16.35 -17.21
N GLY A 31 -39.65 -15.26 -16.95
CA GLY A 31 -41.12 -15.25 -16.96
C GLY A 31 -41.78 -16.02 -15.80
N VAL A 32 -41.02 -16.29 -14.74
CA VAL A 32 -41.46 -17.06 -13.57
C VAL A 32 -42.23 -16.17 -12.59
N ALA A 33 -43.32 -16.68 -12.00
CA ALA A 33 -44.17 -15.93 -11.08
C ALA A 33 -43.54 -15.73 -9.69
N VAL A 34 -43.91 -14.65 -9.00
CA VAL A 34 -43.51 -14.39 -7.61
C VAL A 34 -44.20 -15.39 -6.69
N HIS A 35 -43.44 -16.18 -5.92
CA HIS A 35 -44.02 -16.94 -4.82
C HIS A 35 -44.34 -16.00 -3.65
N SER A 36 -45.62 -15.86 -3.30
CA SER A 36 -46.07 -15.06 -2.17
C SER A 36 -45.91 -15.81 -0.84
N GLY A 37 -44.83 -15.54 -0.09
CA GLY A 37 -44.65 -16.00 1.31
C GLY A 37 -43.36 -16.77 1.61
N GLY A 38 -42.61 -16.31 2.61
CA GLY A 38 -42.08 -17.17 3.68
C GLY A 38 -40.58 -17.51 3.74
N VAL A 39 -39.94 -17.99 2.66
CA VAL A 39 -38.57 -18.54 2.78
C VAL A 39 -37.54 -17.56 2.22
N LYS A 40 -36.75 -16.94 3.10
CA LYS A 40 -35.52 -16.24 2.73
C LYS A 40 -34.35 -17.16 3.08
N TYR A 41 -33.53 -17.49 2.08
CA TYR A 41 -32.23 -18.10 2.36
C TYR A 41 -31.28 -17.03 2.89
N ALA A 42 -30.37 -17.44 3.79
CA ALA A 42 -29.32 -16.54 4.26
C ALA A 42 -28.40 -16.14 3.11
N ASP A 43 -27.79 -14.97 3.21
CA ASP A 43 -26.72 -14.56 2.30
C ASP A 43 -25.59 -15.61 2.39
N SER A 44 -24.92 -15.88 1.26
CA SER A 44 -23.83 -16.86 1.19
C SER A 44 -22.72 -16.35 0.28
N ALA A 45 -21.53 -16.89 0.43
CA ALA A 45 -20.39 -16.55 -0.40
C ALA A 45 -19.53 -17.79 -0.69
N GLY A 46 -18.60 -17.66 -1.63
CA GLY A 46 -17.62 -18.68 -1.93
C GLY A 46 -16.52 -18.18 -2.86
N GLY A 47 -15.45 -18.95 -2.97
CA GLY A 47 -14.31 -18.64 -3.81
C GLY A 47 -13.93 -19.79 -4.74
N PHE A 48 -13.15 -19.45 -5.76
CA PHE A 48 -12.57 -20.36 -6.73
C PHE A 48 -11.16 -19.89 -7.09
N SER A 49 -10.18 -20.78 -6.96
CA SER A 49 -8.80 -20.54 -7.41
C SER A 49 -8.53 -21.37 -8.66
N TYR A 50 -7.81 -20.79 -9.60
CA TYR A 50 -7.35 -21.52 -10.80
C TYR A 50 -6.32 -22.60 -10.45
N GLU A 51 -6.28 -23.69 -11.21
CA GLU A 51 -5.35 -24.81 -11.02
C GLU A 51 -3.89 -24.34 -11.07
N ASP A 52 -3.57 -23.47 -12.04
CA ASP A 52 -2.23 -22.94 -12.25
C ASP A 52 -1.92 -21.67 -11.44
N SER A 53 -2.75 -21.33 -10.44
CA SER A 53 -2.59 -20.10 -9.65
C SER A 53 -1.30 -20.04 -8.80
N GLY A 54 -0.74 -21.21 -8.47
CA GLY A 54 0.55 -21.31 -7.77
C GLY A 54 1.78 -21.41 -8.67
N LYS A 55 1.62 -21.47 -10.01
CA LYS A 55 2.76 -21.57 -10.92
C LYS A 55 3.30 -20.17 -11.25
N LEU A 56 4.58 -19.95 -10.98
CA LEU A 56 5.27 -18.75 -11.44
C LEU A 56 5.19 -18.67 -12.98
N LEU A 57 5.01 -17.46 -13.53
CA LEU A 57 4.83 -17.17 -14.97
C LEU A 57 3.45 -17.57 -15.56
N SER A 58 2.54 -18.15 -14.78
CA SER A 58 1.18 -18.44 -15.25
C SER A 58 0.36 -17.15 -15.42
N VAL A 59 -0.52 -17.11 -16.42
CA VAL A 59 -1.50 -16.02 -16.61
C VAL A 59 -2.57 -15.99 -15.51
N THR A 60 -2.70 -17.09 -14.76
CA THR A 60 -3.61 -17.24 -13.63
C THR A 60 -2.91 -17.16 -12.28
N SER A 61 -1.62 -16.79 -12.23
CA SER A 61 -0.88 -16.66 -10.97
C SER A 61 -1.56 -15.66 -10.02
N ASN A 62 -1.68 -16.05 -8.75
CA ASN A 62 -2.37 -15.29 -7.70
C ASN A 62 -3.74 -14.70 -8.12
N ARG A 63 -4.46 -15.38 -9.02
CA ARG A 63 -5.76 -14.97 -9.56
C ARG A 63 -6.84 -15.89 -9.01
N PHE A 64 -7.99 -15.34 -8.66
CA PHE A 64 -9.13 -16.08 -8.12
C PHE A 64 -10.44 -15.35 -8.38
N ILE A 65 -11.55 -16.06 -8.26
CA ILE A 65 -12.90 -15.52 -8.35
C ILE A 65 -13.56 -15.70 -6.99
N HIS A 66 -14.22 -14.66 -6.50
CA HIS A 66 -15.11 -14.77 -5.36
C HIS A 66 -16.51 -14.31 -5.74
N TRP A 67 -17.50 -14.85 -5.03
CA TRP A 67 -18.89 -14.55 -5.26
C TRP A 67 -19.67 -14.42 -3.96
N SER A 68 -20.74 -13.64 -4.01
CA SER A 68 -21.70 -13.49 -2.92
C SER A 68 -23.13 -13.49 -3.45
N THR A 69 -24.04 -14.08 -2.68
CA THR A 69 -25.46 -14.19 -3.02
C THR A 69 -26.30 -13.42 -2.02
N SER A 70 -27.26 -12.64 -2.51
CA SER A 70 -28.30 -12.04 -1.67
C SER A 70 -29.64 -12.10 -2.38
N GLY A 71 -30.55 -12.93 -1.84
CA GLY A 71 -31.89 -13.14 -2.39
C GLY A 71 -31.89 -13.66 -3.84
N ASP A 72 -32.31 -12.81 -4.77
CA ASP A 72 -32.40 -13.08 -6.22
C ASP A 72 -31.17 -12.59 -7.01
N THR A 73 -30.09 -12.22 -6.31
CA THR A 73 -28.87 -11.66 -6.91
C THR A 73 -27.62 -12.45 -6.52
N VAL A 74 -26.74 -12.67 -7.50
CA VAL A 74 -25.38 -13.16 -7.28
C VAL A 74 -24.39 -12.16 -7.87
N GLN A 75 -23.34 -11.88 -7.12
CA GLN A 75 -22.24 -11.00 -7.51
C GLN A 75 -20.99 -11.85 -7.71
N PHE A 76 -20.28 -11.63 -8.80
CA PHE A 76 -19.00 -12.26 -9.09
C PHE A 76 -17.95 -11.19 -9.26
N VAL A 77 -16.80 -11.39 -8.64
CA VAL A 77 -15.66 -10.51 -8.79
C VAL A 77 -14.41 -11.36 -8.99
N GLU A 78 -13.71 -11.11 -10.09
CA GLU A 78 -12.42 -11.71 -10.36
C GLU A 78 -11.31 -10.77 -9.85
N GLN A 79 -10.36 -11.31 -9.10
CA GLN A 79 -9.24 -10.56 -8.54
C GLN A 79 -7.92 -11.24 -8.89
N SER A 80 -6.87 -10.44 -9.06
CA SER A 80 -5.49 -10.91 -9.19
C SER A 80 -4.62 -10.04 -8.30
N LEU A 81 -3.71 -10.66 -7.56
CA LEU A 81 -2.72 -9.92 -6.77
C LEU A 81 -1.58 -9.40 -7.64
N ASP A 82 -1.34 -10.01 -8.80
CA ASP A 82 -0.22 -9.66 -9.68
C ASP A 82 -0.54 -8.47 -10.59
N THR A 83 -1.71 -8.47 -11.25
CA THR A 83 -2.07 -7.40 -12.19
C THR A 83 -3.51 -6.93 -12.01
N ASN A 84 -3.75 -5.64 -12.29
CA ASN A 84 -5.11 -5.10 -12.23
C ASN A 84 -5.97 -5.63 -13.39
N LEU A 85 -7.14 -6.16 -13.05
CA LEU A 85 -8.11 -6.68 -14.01
C LEU A 85 -9.16 -5.62 -14.38
N LEU A 86 -9.38 -5.42 -15.67
CA LEU A 86 -10.46 -4.59 -16.21
C LEU A 86 -11.75 -5.39 -16.33
N ASN A 87 -12.90 -4.73 -16.09
CA ASN A 87 -14.24 -5.33 -16.20
C ASN A 87 -14.44 -6.59 -15.36
N ASN A 88 -13.88 -6.58 -14.14
CA ASN A 88 -13.74 -7.75 -13.29
C ASN A 88 -14.93 -8.05 -12.37
N ALA A 89 -15.96 -7.20 -12.34
CA ALA A 89 -17.11 -7.32 -11.45
C ALA A 89 -18.44 -7.42 -12.23
N VAL A 90 -19.25 -8.42 -11.90
CA VAL A 90 -20.57 -8.68 -12.52
C VAL A 90 -21.63 -8.91 -11.44
N ARG A 91 -22.81 -8.33 -11.65
CA ARG A 91 -24.00 -8.59 -10.83
C ARG A 91 -25.07 -9.23 -11.69
N LEU A 92 -25.36 -10.51 -11.43
CA LEU A 92 -26.43 -11.25 -12.09
C LEU A 92 -27.68 -11.26 -11.20
N ARG A 93 -28.79 -10.76 -11.73
CA ARG A 93 -30.10 -10.77 -11.09
C ARG A 93 -31.03 -11.74 -11.80
N ILE A 94 -31.66 -12.64 -11.05
CA ILE A 94 -32.60 -13.64 -11.57
C ILE A 94 -33.94 -13.45 -10.85
N PRO A 95 -34.77 -12.49 -11.29
CA PRO A 95 -35.98 -12.11 -10.56
C PRO A 95 -36.85 -13.33 -10.25
N ASN A 96 -37.41 -13.35 -9.03
CA ASN A 96 -38.31 -14.38 -8.50
C ASN A 96 -37.66 -15.75 -8.26
N CYS A 97 -36.36 -15.91 -8.51
CA CYS A 97 -35.62 -17.14 -8.32
C CYS A 97 -34.59 -16.95 -7.21
N LEU A 98 -34.89 -17.46 -6.00
CA LEU A 98 -33.98 -17.33 -4.86
C LEU A 98 -32.81 -18.32 -4.99
N LEU A 99 -31.59 -17.86 -4.74
CA LEU A 99 -30.40 -18.71 -4.77
C LEU A 99 -30.43 -19.73 -3.63
N LEU A 100 -30.15 -21.00 -3.95
CA LEU A 100 -30.11 -22.07 -2.96
C LEU A 100 -28.75 -22.13 -2.26
N PRO A 101 -28.70 -22.60 -0.99
CA PRO A 101 -27.44 -22.96 -0.34
C PRO A 101 -26.66 -23.99 -1.17
N GLY A 102 -25.36 -23.75 -1.37
CA GLY A 102 -24.51 -24.58 -2.23
C GLY A 102 -24.81 -24.46 -3.73
N GLY A 103 -25.65 -23.49 -4.12
CA GLY A 103 -26.16 -23.37 -5.48
C GLY A 103 -25.20 -22.72 -6.48
N VAL A 104 -24.05 -22.18 -6.05
CA VAL A 104 -23.04 -21.63 -6.95
C VAL A 104 -21.81 -22.53 -6.93
N CYS A 105 -21.42 -23.03 -8.09
CA CYS A 105 -20.21 -23.83 -8.29
C CYS A 105 -19.43 -23.31 -9.48
N ILE A 106 -18.10 -23.21 -9.35
CA ILE A 106 -17.20 -22.81 -10.43
C ILE A 106 -16.24 -23.97 -10.68
N GLN A 107 -16.08 -24.38 -11.94
CA GLN A 107 -15.18 -25.45 -12.33
C GLN A 107 -14.31 -25.02 -13.51
N GLU A 108 -13.04 -25.43 -13.45
CA GLU A 108 -12.07 -25.24 -14.52
C GLU A 108 -12.13 -26.40 -15.49
N THR A 109 -12.03 -26.10 -16.77
CA THR A 109 -11.73 -27.06 -17.84
C THR A 109 -10.58 -26.50 -18.65
N PHE A 110 -9.94 -27.34 -19.47
CA PHE A 110 -8.78 -26.92 -20.27
C PHE A 110 -9.02 -25.62 -21.08
N ASN A 111 -10.22 -25.45 -21.66
CA ASN A 111 -10.53 -24.28 -22.49
C ASN A 111 -11.38 -23.21 -21.79
N ASN A 112 -12.14 -23.57 -20.76
CA ASN A 112 -13.22 -22.74 -20.22
C ASN A 112 -13.27 -22.75 -18.68
N VAL A 113 -13.72 -21.64 -18.10
CA VAL A 113 -14.22 -21.55 -16.72
C VAL A 113 -15.75 -21.63 -16.78
N ILE A 114 -16.33 -22.61 -16.10
CA ILE A 114 -17.77 -22.87 -16.12
C ILE A 114 -18.37 -22.52 -14.76
N ILE A 115 -19.37 -21.64 -14.75
CA ILE A 115 -20.11 -21.25 -13.55
C ILE A 115 -21.50 -21.88 -13.62
N LEU A 116 -21.84 -22.67 -12.60
CA LEU A 116 -23.13 -23.32 -12.42
C LEU A 116 -23.90 -22.62 -11.31
N ILE A 117 -25.16 -22.29 -11.58
CA ILE A 117 -26.02 -21.56 -10.63
C ILE A 117 -27.34 -22.30 -10.47
N VAL A 118 -27.73 -22.54 -9.22
CA VAL A 118 -28.96 -23.23 -8.84
C VAL A 118 -29.82 -22.30 -8.00
N THR A 119 -31.06 -22.15 -8.43
CA THR A 119 -32.09 -21.39 -7.72
C THR A 119 -33.22 -22.30 -7.30
N SER A 120 -34.16 -21.75 -6.53
CA SER A 120 -35.38 -22.47 -6.13
C SER A 120 -36.26 -22.91 -7.30
N GLN A 121 -36.11 -22.30 -8.49
CA GLN A 121 -37.00 -22.51 -9.63
C GLN A 121 -36.26 -22.75 -10.97
N SER A 122 -34.95 -22.59 -11.03
CA SER A 122 -34.17 -22.67 -12.28
C SER A 122 -32.72 -23.10 -12.03
N VAL A 123 -32.09 -23.61 -13.09
CA VAL A 123 -30.65 -23.89 -13.14
C VAL A 123 -30.01 -23.17 -14.31
N HIS A 124 -28.76 -22.74 -14.14
CA HIS A 124 -28.02 -21.96 -15.12
C HIS A 124 -26.58 -22.42 -15.26
N ARG A 125 -26.04 -22.28 -16.48
CA ARG A 125 -24.64 -22.54 -16.85
C ARG A 125 -24.08 -21.34 -17.62
N LEU A 126 -23.02 -20.73 -17.10
CA LEU A 126 -22.19 -19.75 -17.78
C LEU A 126 -20.91 -20.42 -18.25
N VAL A 127 -20.57 -20.30 -19.53
CA VAL A 127 -19.30 -20.81 -20.09
C VAL A 127 -18.47 -19.60 -20.48
N LEU A 128 -17.31 -19.44 -19.84
CA LEU A 128 -16.40 -18.32 -20.03
C LEU A 128 -15.05 -18.84 -20.53
N PRO A 129 -14.35 -18.11 -21.40
CA PRO A 129 -13.05 -18.55 -21.90
C PRO A 129 -12.02 -18.58 -20.75
N HIS A 130 -11.18 -19.61 -20.72
CA HIS A 130 -10.09 -19.69 -19.75
C HIS A 130 -9.03 -18.61 -20.05
N PRO A 131 -8.44 -17.95 -19.02
CA PRO A 131 -7.45 -16.89 -19.23
C PRO A 131 -6.29 -17.28 -20.15
N SER A 132 -5.80 -18.53 -20.09
CA SER A 132 -4.73 -19.01 -21.00
C SER A 132 -5.09 -18.94 -22.48
N HIS A 133 -6.39 -18.98 -22.83
CA HIS A 133 -6.88 -18.87 -24.20
C HIS A 133 -7.26 -17.45 -24.61
N MET A 134 -7.42 -16.54 -23.64
CA MET A 134 -7.67 -15.12 -23.89
C MET A 134 -6.40 -14.39 -24.35
N TYR A 135 -5.25 -14.76 -23.77
CA TYR A 135 -3.96 -14.13 -24.06
C TYR A 135 -3.09 -15.07 -24.89
N ARG A 136 -2.98 -14.80 -26.21
CA ARG A 136 -2.22 -15.63 -27.15
C ARG A 136 -0.69 -15.45 -27.09
N SER A 137 -0.18 -14.57 -26.22
CA SER A 137 1.25 -14.27 -26.09
C SER A 137 1.78 -14.80 -24.75
N ASP A 138 2.85 -15.61 -24.80
CA ASP A 138 3.59 -16.08 -23.61
C ASP A 138 4.23 -14.95 -22.78
N LEU A 139 4.25 -13.73 -23.33
CA LEU A 139 4.66 -12.50 -22.67
C LEU A 139 3.50 -11.51 -22.71
N VAL A 140 2.75 -11.42 -21.61
CA VAL A 140 1.80 -10.34 -21.40
C VAL A 140 2.59 -9.14 -20.90
N THR A 141 2.92 -8.20 -21.79
CA THR A 141 3.55 -6.92 -21.43
C THR A 141 2.52 -5.83 -21.12
N GLU A 142 1.23 -6.16 -21.20
CA GLU A 142 0.14 -5.22 -20.93
C GLU A 142 0.05 -4.94 -19.42
N LEU A 143 0.00 -3.65 -19.08
CA LEU A 143 -0.11 -3.16 -17.69
C LEU A 143 -1.49 -3.49 -17.04
N GLN A 144 -2.48 -3.84 -17.85
CA GLN A 144 -3.84 -4.17 -17.42
C GLN A 144 -4.34 -5.34 -18.24
N MET A 145 -4.94 -6.31 -17.56
CA MET A 145 -5.50 -7.50 -18.19
C MET A 145 -7.03 -7.42 -18.17
N GLN A 146 -7.70 -7.94 -19.18
CA GLN A 146 -9.14 -8.16 -19.18
C GLN A 146 -9.53 -9.33 -18.26
N SER A 147 -10.61 -9.15 -17.51
CA SER A 147 -11.26 -10.23 -16.79
C SER A 147 -11.97 -11.21 -17.74
N ILE A 148 -12.15 -12.46 -17.30
CA ILE A 148 -13.02 -13.44 -18.00
C ILE A 148 -14.46 -12.94 -18.14
N PHE A 149 -14.86 -11.98 -17.30
CA PHE A 149 -16.19 -11.37 -17.29
C PHE A 149 -16.39 -10.27 -18.33
N THR A 150 -15.34 -9.84 -19.04
CA THR A 150 -15.41 -8.71 -19.98
C THR A 150 -16.53 -8.85 -21.01
N ASP A 151 -16.70 -10.05 -21.55
CA ASP A 151 -17.65 -10.34 -22.62
C ASP A 151 -18.93 -11.06 -22.16
N ILE A 152 -19.17 -11.16 -20.85
CA ILE A 152 -20.32 -11.90 -20.30
C ILE A 152 -21.68 -11.42 -20.85
N GLY A 153 -21.81 -10.12 -21.15
CA GLY A 153 -23.06 -9.56 -21.69
C GLY A 153 -23.32 -9.89 -23.16
N LYS A 154 -22.39 -10.55 -23.85
CA LYS A 154 -22.60 -11.10 -25.21
C LYS A 154 -23.24 -12.49 -25.17
N LEU A 155 -23.23 -13.18 -24.02
CA LEU A 155 -23.83 -14.51 -23.87
C LEU A 155 -25.36 -14.43 -23.86
N ASN A 156 -26.01 -15.25 -24.70
CA ASN A 156 -27.46 -15.39 -24.68
C ASN A 156 -27.90 -16.42 -23.63
N LEU A 157 -27.97 -15.96 -22.38
CA LEU A 157 -28.25 -16.81 -21.23
C LEU A 157 -29.67 -17.40 -21.21
N ASN A 158 -30.59 -16.92 -22.05
CA ASN A 158 -31.96 -17.47 -22.14
C ASN A 158 -32.05 -18.74 -22.99
N GLU A 159 -30.97 -19.14 -23.66
CA GLU A 159 -30.95 -20.39 -24.44
C GLU A 159 -31.06 -21.61 -23.53
N PRO A 160 -31.75 -22.68 -23.99
CA PRO A 160 -31.94 -23.91 -23.19
C PRO A 160 -30.62 -24.63 -22.86
N ALA A 161 -29.54 -24.35 -23.60
CA ALA A 161 -28.19 -24.82 -23.28
C ALA A 161 -27.58 -24.10 -22.05
N HIS A 162 -28.08 -22.92 -21.70
CA HIS A 162 -27.54 -22.09 -20.62
C HIS A 162 -28.49 -21.95 -19.44
N SER A 163 -29.80 -22.09 -19.63
CA SER A 163 -30.80 -21.96 -18.58
C SER A 163 -31.94 -22.97 -18.74
N TYR A 164 -32.41 -23.51 -17.62
CA TYR A 164 -33.58 -24.37 -17.60
C TYR A 164 -34.46 -24.08 -16.39
N VAL A 165 -35.78 -23.94 -16.62
CA VAL A 165 -36.77 -23.74 -15.57
C VAL A 165 -37.24 -25.10 -15.06
N LEU A 166 -37.20 -25.30 -13.75
CA LEU A 166 -37.52 -26.57 -13.11
C LEU A 166 -39.02 -26.87 -13.27
N PRO A 167 -39.42 -28.12 -13.58
CA PRO A 167 -40.81 -28.45 -13.86
C PRO A 167 -41.75 -28.26 -12.66
N PHE A 168 -41.22 -28.27 -11.43
CA PHE A 168 -41.98 -28.01 -10.20
C PHE A 168 -42.07 -26.53 -9.82
N ALA A 169 -41.53 -25.61 -10.64
CA ALA A 169 -41.66 -24.15 -10.43
C ALA A 169 -43.12 -23.66 -10.46
N GLN A 170 -44.04 -24.44 -11.06
CA GLN A 170 -45.48 -24.13 -11.09
C GLN A 170 -46.28 -24.78 -9.93
N GLY A 171 -45.62 -25.50 -9.01
CA GLY A 171 -46.25 -26.22 -7.89
C GLY A 171 -46.48 -25.38 -6.63
N THR A 172 -47.13 -25.97 -5.62
CA THR A 172 -47.32 -25.36 -4.28
C THR A 172 -45.99 -25.26 -3.51
N GLN A 173 -45.79 -24.20 -2.73
CA GLN A 173 -44.54 -23.84 -2.01
C GLN A 173 -43.86 -24.95 -1.18
N THR A 174 -44.60 -25.98 -0.76
CA THR A 174 -44.07 -27.13 0.01
C THR A 174 -43.14 -28.05 -0.79
N SER A 175 -42.89 -27.77 -2.07
CA SER A 175 -41.99 -28.53 -2.95
C SER A 175 -40.65 -27.86 -3.25
N ALA A 176 -40.38 -26.66 -2.72
CA ALA A 176 -39.13 -25.95 -3.03
C ALA A 176 -37.91 -26.69 -2.42
N PRO A 177 -36.80 -26.81 -3.18
CA PRO A 177 -35.62 -27.52 -2.70
C PRO A 177 -34.94 -26.82 -1.52
N SER A 178 -34.36 -27.60 -0.59
CA SER A 178 -33.72 -27.08 0.63
C SER A 178 -32.25 -26.69 0.42
N THR A 179 -31.52 -27.49 -0.34
CA THR A 179 -30.08 -27.37 -0.59
C THR A 179 -29.76 -27.96 -1.96
N SER A 180 -28.56 -27.67 -2.47
CA SER A 180 -28.14 -28.10 -3.80
C SER A 180 -26.65 -28.36 -3.90
N ALA A 181 -26.27 -29.09 -4.95
CA ALA A 181 -24.90 -29.22 -5.41
C ALA A 181 -24.90 -29.29 -6.95
N ALA A 182 -23.83 -28.77 -7.58
CA ALA A 182 -23.71 -28.75 -9.03
C ALA A 182 -22.30 -29.15 -9.46
N TRP A 183 -22.16 -29.75 -10.64
CA TRP A 183 -20.86 -30.16 -11.20
C TRP A 183 -20.94 -30.40 -12.72
N ILE A 184 -19.78 -30.51 -13.37
CA ILE A 184 -19.64 -30.90 -14.78
C ILE A 184 -19.19 -32.36 -14.87
N SER A 185 -19.83 -33.18 -15.71
CA SER A 185 -19.40 -34.57 -15.95
C SER A 185 -18.13 -34.65 -16.78
N HIS A 186 -17.45 -35.81 -16.78
CA HIS A 186 -16.34 -36.08 -17.72
C HIS A 186 -16.73 -35.92 -19.20
N GLN A 187 -18.03 -35.95 -19.53
CA GLN A 187 -18.56 -35.74 -20.87
C GLN A 187 -18.92 -34.27 -21.17
N GLY A 188 -18.73 -33.36 -20.22
CA GLY A 188 -19.02 -31.93 -20.36
C GLY A 188 -20.49 -31.54 -20.12
N GLU A 189 -21.32 -32.46 -19.64
CA GLU A 189 -22.70 -32.18 -19.24
C GLU A 189 -22.72 -31.43 -17.90
N ALA A 190 -23.70 -30.54 -17.69
CA ALA A 190 -23.85 -29.84 -16.42
C ALA A 190 -24.97 -30.49 -15.59
N LEU A 191 -24.63 -30.97 -14.40
CA LEU A 191 -25.52 -31.69 -13.52
C LEU A 191 -25.80 -30.88 -12.25
N PHE A 192 -27.04 -30.97 -11.78
CA PHE A 192 -27.54 -30.22 -10.63
C PHE A 192 -28.34 -31.17 -9.73
N ALA A 193 -27.85 -31.44 -8.53
CA ALA A 193 -28.57 -32.19 -7.49
C ALA A 193 -29.36 -31.23 -6.59
N LEU A 194 -30.64 -31.53 -6.42
CA LEU A 194 -31.62 -30.73 -5.68
C LEU A 194 -32.28 -31.60 -4.60
N ALA A 195 -32.16 -31.18 -3.34
CA ALA A 195 -32.81 -31.88 -2.23
C ALA A 195 -34.30 -31.52 -2.16
N SER A 196 -35.18 -32.49 -2.42
CA SER A 196 -36.63 -32.33 -2.29
C SER A 196 -37.07 -32.40 -0.83
N PRO A 197 -38.09 -31.62 -0.41
CA PRO A 197 -38.75 -31.75 0.90
C PRO A 197 -39.26 -33.16 1.21
N SER A 198 -39.47 -33.99 0.18
CA SER A 198 -39.88 -35.39 0.30
C SER A 198 -38.77 -36.38 0.71
N GLY A 199 -37.53 -35.90 0.88
CA GLY A 199 -36.35 -36.73 1.17
C GLY A 199 -35.70 -37.35 -0.07
N ALA A 200 -36.19 -37.06 -1.28
CA ALA A 200 -35.59 -37.47 -2.54
C ALA A 200 -34.55 -36.46 -3.04
N ILE A 201 -33.58 -36.91 -3.84
CA ILE A 201 -32.60 -36.04 -4.52
C ILE A 201 -32.93 -36.05 -6.01
N THR A 202 -33.30 -34.90 -6.57
CA THR A 202 -33.56 -34.75 -8.01
C THR A 202 -32.28 -34.27 -8.69
N VAL A 203 -31.82 -34.99 -9.70
CA VAL A 203 -30.65 -34.63 -10.53
C VAL A 203 -31.14 -34.15 -11.89
N VAL A 204 -30.84 -32.90 -12.22
CA VAL A 204 -31.12 -32.30 -13.53
C VAL A 204 -29.83 -32.28 -14.34
N THR A 205 -29.85 -32.75 -15.58
CA THR A 205 -28.68 -32.78 -16.47
C THR A 205 -28.94 -31.94 -17.71
N LEU A 206 -28.14 -30.90 -17.92
CA LEU A 206 -28.07 -30.14 -19.15
C LEU A 206 -27.03 -30.77 -20.10
N PRO A 207 -27.31 -30.85 -21.40
CA PRO A 207 -26.38 -31.40 -22.39
C PRO A 207 -25.09 -30.57 -22.45
N ALA A 208 -24.01 -31.18 -22.97
CA ALA A 208 -22.76 -30.45 -23.21
C ALA A 208 -22.99 -29.18 -24.04
N HIS A 209 -22.27 -28.10 -23.73
CA HIS A 209 -22.53 -26.77 -24.32
C HIS A 209 -22.36 -26.70 -25.84
N ASP A 210 -21.51 -27.56 -26.41
CA ASP A 210 -21.25 -27.63 -27.86
C ASP A 210 -22.12 -28.69 -28.57
N GLN A 211 -23.05 -29.34 -27.87
CA GLN A 211 -23.88 -30.42 -28.41
C GLN A 211 -25.37 -30.11 -28.29
N ASP A 212 -26.12 -30.40 -29.36
CA ASP A 212 -27.58 -30.38 -29.31
C ASP A 212 -28.08 -31.58 -28.49
N GLY A 213 -28.77 -31.29 -27.38
CA GLY A 213 -29.36 -32.32 -26.52
C GLY A 213 -30.56 -31.81 -25.73
N THR A 214 -31.29 -32.75 -25.12
CA THR A 214 -32.45 -32.44 -24.26
C THR A 214 -32.10 -32.58 -22.80
N VAL A 215 -32.67 -31.73 -21.95
CA VAL A 215 -32.52 -31.81 -20.50
C VAL A 215 -33.10 -33.12 -19.97
N SER A 216 -32.37 -33.81 -19.09
CA SER A 216 -32.85 -35.02 -18.42
C SER A 216 -33.02 -34.77 -16.92
N ILE A 217 -34.00 -35.45 -16.30
CA ILE A 217 -34.31 -35.33 -14.87
C ILE A 217 -34.42 -36.73 -14.28
N LEU A 218 -33.66 -36.98 -13.23
CA LEU A 218 -33.61 -38.25 -12.52
C LEU A 218 -33.92 -38.02 -11.04
N GLU A 219 -34.77 -38.85 -10.44
CA GLU A 219 -35.07 -38.79 -9.00
C GLU A 219 -34.44 -39.98 -8.27
N LEU A 220 -33.56 -39.70 -7.32
CA LEU A 220 -32.94 -40.68 -6.41
C LEU A 220 -33.76 -40.73 -5.12
N LYS A 221 -34.35 -41.91 -4.83
CA LYS A 221 -35.20 -42.10 -3.65
C LYS A 221 -34.98 -43.47 -3.02
N GLN A 222 -34.99 -43.52 -1.69
CA GLN A 222 -34.78 -44.78 -0.97
C GLN A 222 -36.08 -45.58 -0.98
N SER A 223 -36.11 -46.69 -1.72
CA SER A 223 -37.28 -47.58 -1.77
C SER A 223 -37.35 -48.43 -0.50
N SER A 224 -38.02 -47.95 0.56
CA SER A 224 -38.25 -48.78 1.75
C SER A 224 -39.40 -49.78 1.47
N MET A 225 -39.06 -51.04 1.23
CA MET A 225 -40.06 -52.13 1.13
C MET A 225 -40.88 -52.27 2.45
N MET A 226 -40.32 -51.85 3.59
CA MET A 226 -41.01 -51.90 4.90
C MET A 226 -42.09 -50.83 5.08
N GLN A 227 -42.02 -49.66 4.42
CA GLN A 227 -43.14 -48.69 4.48
C GLN A 227 -44.36 -49.17 3.69
N ARG A 228 -44.18 -50.00 2.64
CA ARG A 228 -45.29 -50.60 1.88
C ARG A 228 -46.06 -51.67 2.66
N LEU A 229 -45.41 -52.38 3.58
CA LEU A 229 -46.06 -53.38 4.46
C LEU A 229 -46.82 -52.72 5.64
N ALA A 230 -46.55 -51.45 5.93
CA ALA A 230 -47.21 -50.67 6.98
C ALA A 230 -48.49 -49.95 6.54
N GLY A 231 -48.93 -50.12 5.28
CA GLY A 231 -50.05 -49.39 4.68
C GLY A 231 -51.47 -49.81 5.11
N TRP A 232 -51.62 -50.59 6.19
CA TRP A 232 -52.92 -51.09 6.66
C TRP A 232 -53.45 -50.39 7.93
N MET A 233 -52.78 -49.35 8.43
CA MET A 233 -53.25 -48.57 9.60
C MET A 233 -53.42 -47.07 9.28
N PRO A 234 -54.56 -46.45 9.67
CA PRO A 234 -54.80 -45.01 9.45
C PRO A 234 -53.77 -44.11 10.16
N THR A 235 -53.39 -43.02 9.49
CA THR A 235 -52.41 -42.01 9.93
C THR A 235 -52.78 -41.28 11.23
N ALA A 236 -54.05 -41.27 11.65
CA ALA A 236 -54.50 -40.62 12.88
C ALA A 236 -54.02 -41.30 14.20
N ILE A 237 -53.48 -42.53 14.13
CA ILE A 237 -52.98 -43.29 15.30
C ILE A 237 -51.45 -43.28 15.36
N ARG A 238 -50.76 -43.00 14.23
CA ARG A 238 -49.32 -42.70 14.23
C ARG A 238 -49.17 -41.22 14.55
N GLY A 239 -48.80 -40.91 15.79
CA GLY A 239 -48.15 -39.64 16.07
C GLY A 239 -46.98 -39.50 15.08
N ASP A 240 -47.05 -38.47 14.24
CA ASP A 240 -46.05 -38.15 13.22
C ASP A 240 -44.76 -37.72 13.95
N GLN A 241 -43.85 -38.67 14.22
CA GLN A 241 -42.61 -38.41 14.97
C GLN A 241 -41.37 -39.09 14.36
N SER A 242 -41.40 -39.52 13.09
CA SER A 242 -40.14 -39.85 12.40
C SER A 242 -39.55 -38.58 11.81
N ILE A 243 -38.35 -38.20 12.26
CA ILE A 243 -37.56 -37.09 11.71
C ILE A 243 -37.39 -37.30 10.19
N SER A 244 -37.52 -36.23 9.41
CA SER A 244 -37.47 -36.28 7.94
C SER A 244 -36.12 -36.78 7.42
N ASP A 245 -36.13 -37.50 6.30
CA ASP A 245 -34.92 -37.87 5.54
C ASP A 245 -34.41 -36.71 4.66
N LEU A 246 -34.94 -35.49 4.83
CA LEU A 246 -34.55 -34.29 4.09
C LEU A 246 -33.04 -34.02 4.18
N ALA A 247 -32.38 -33.87 3.04
CA ALA A 247 -30.98 -33.46 2.99
C ALA A 247 -30.84 -31.97 3.37
N ILE A 248 -29.93 -31.70 4.29
CA ILE A 248 -29.56 -30.35 4.76
C ILE A 248 -28.25 -29.86 4.13
N SER A 249 -27.35 -30.78 3.78
CA SER A 249 -26.10 -30.48 3.08
C SER A 249 -25.84 -31.55 2.04
N LEU A 250 -25.53 -31.12 0.81
CA LEU A 250 -25.16 -31.99 -0.31
C LEU A 250 -23.72 -31.69 -0.70
N ALA A 251 -22.97 -32.74 -1.02
CA ALA A 251 -21.65 -32.62 -1.62
C ALA A 251 -21.47 -33.73 -2.66
N VAL A 252 -20.65 -33.47 -3.67
CA VAL A 252 -20.49 -34.38 -4.81
C VAL A 252 -19.02 -34.61 -5.07
N HIS A 253 -18.67 -35.86 -5.38
CA HIS A 253 -17.35 -36.25 -5.82
C HIS A 253 -17.45 -37.21 -7.01
N GLN A 254 -16.66 -36.96 -8.04
CA GLN A 254 -16.53 -37.85 -9.19
C GLN A 254 -15.35 -38.78 -8.96
N LEU A 255 -15.59 -40.08 -9.13
CA LEU A 255 -14.56 -41.09 -9.04
C LEU A 255 -14.73 -42.05 -10.22
N GLU A 256 -13.71 -42.10 -11.08
CA GLU A 256 -13.73 -42.90 -12.31
C GLU A 256 -14.96 -42.59 -13.19
N ASP A 257 -15.81 -43.59 -13.47
CA ASP A 257 -17.01 -43.49 -14.31
C ASP A 257 -18.30 -43.25 -13.50
N ASP A 258 -18.23 -43.03 -12.19
CA ASP A 258 -19.40 -42.81 -11.33
C ASP A 258 -19.32 -41.46 -10.61
N THR A 259 -20.47 -40.95 -10.21
CA THR A 259 -20.60 -39.75 -9.40
C THR A 259 -21.27 -40.09 -8.08
N PHE A 260 -20.59 -39.83 -6.98
CA PHE A 260 -21.11 -40.03 -5.65
C PHE A 260 -21.70 -38.73 -5.11
N ILE A 261 -22.98 -38.80 -4.72
CA ILE A 261 -23.70 -37.71 -4.08
C ILE A 261 -23.82 -38.05 -2.59
N PHE A 262 -23.18 -37.25 -1.76
CA PHE A 262 -23.25 -37.34 -0.30
C PHE A 262 -24.34 -36.41 0.21
N ALA A 263 -25.25 -36.95 1.01
CA ALA A 263 -26.36 -36.23 1.60
C ALA A 263 -26.34 -36.40 3.12
N LEU A 264 -26.11 -35.30 3.82
CA LEU A 264 -26.31 -35.22 5.26
C LEU A 264 -27.75 -34.81 5.53
N CYS A 265 -28.48 -35.61 6.28
CA CYS A 265 -29.94 -35.49 6.43
C CYS A 265 -30.38 -35.01 7.83
N GLN A 266 -31.63 -34.56 7.95
CA GLN A 266 -32.21 -34.11 9.23
C GLN A 266 -32.25 -35.22 10.29
N ASP A 267 -32.25 -36.49 9.89
CA ASP A 267 -32.19 -37.67 10.77
C ASP A 267 -30.76 -38.01 11.27
N HIS A 268 -29.81 -37.08 11.10
CA HIS A 268 -28.39 -37.19 11.48
C HIS A 268 -27.59 -38.26 10.73
N LYS A 269 -28.14 -38.83 9.65
CA LYS A 269 -27.41 -39.82 8.85
C LYS A 269 -26.75 -39.18 7.64
N LEU A 270 -25.58 -39.69 7.32
CA LEU A 270 -24.90 -39.46 6.05
C LEU A 270 -25.26 -40.59 5.09
N ARG A 271 -25.79 -40.23 3.92
CA ARG A 271 -26.16 -41.16 2.85
C ARG A 271 -25.29 -40.88 1.63
N MET A 272 -24.71 -41.92 1.02
CA MET A 272 -23.98 -41.83 -0.24
C MET A 272 -24.77 -42.51 -1.35
N TRP A 273 -25.01 -41.79 -2.44
CA TRP A 273 -25.73 -42.26 -3.61
C TRP A 273 -24.78 -42.41 -4.79
N SER A 274 -24.89 -43.52 -5.52
CA SER A 274 -24.27 -43.66 -6.84
C SER A 274 -25.25 -43.18 -7.91
N LEU A 275 -24.80 -42.25 -8.74
CA LEU A 275 -25.60 -41.77 -9.87
C LEU A 275 -25.70 -42.83 -10.97
N LYS A 276 -24.62 -43.56 -11.24
CA LYS A 276 -24.58 -44.63 -12.25
C LYS A 276 -25.51 -45.79 -11.90
N HIS A 277 -25.52 -46.21 -10.64
CA HIS A 277 -26.34 -47.33 -10.16
C HIS A 277 -27.72 -46.90 -9.66
N GLN A 278 -27.96 -45.59 -9.48
CA GLN A 278 -29.22 -45.01 -9.02
C GLN A 278 -29.69 -45.56 -7.66
N MET A 279 -28.75 -45.86 -6.77
CA MET A 279 -29.02 -46.49 -5.48
C MET A 279 -28.12 -45.95 -4.37
N CYS A 280 -28.62 -45.98 -3.14
CA CYS A 280 -27.86 -45.60 -1.96
C CYS A 280 -26.89 -46.73 -1.58
N LEU A 281 -25.60 -46.44 -1.62
CA LEU A 281 -24.53 -47.41 -1.38
C LEU A 281 -24.07 -47.46 0.09
N LEU A 282 -24.19 -46.34 0.80
CA LEU A 282 -23.74 -46.22 2.19
C LEU A 282 -24.75 -45.38 3.00
N VAL A 283 -25.02 -45.84 4.22
CA VAL A 283 -25.77 -45.09 5.23
C VAL A 283 -25.04 -45.22 6.56
N THR A 284 -24.64 -44.10 7.14
CA THR A 284 -23.91 -44.05 8.42
C THR A 284 -24.61 -43.10 9.38
N ASP A 285 -24.85 -43.52 10.63
CA ASP A 285 -25.41 -42.66 11.69
C ASP A 285 -24.27 -41.79 12.27
N MET A 286 -24.32 -40.48 12.03
CA MET A 286 -23.26 -39.59 12.49
C MET A 286 -23.24 -39.43 14.02
N LEU A 287 -24.33 -39.78 14.70
CA LEU A 287 -24.39 -39.76 16.15
C LEU A 287 -23.59 -40.91 16.79
N ASP A 288 -23.15 -41.92 16.02
CA ASP A 288 -22.24 -42.95 16.52
C ASP A 288 -20.85 -42.37 16.86
N TYR A 289 -20.47 -41.26 16.23
CA TYR A 289 -19.24 -40.51 16.54
C TYR A 289 -19.43 -39.46 17.65
N MET A 290 -20.61 -39.42 18.29
CA MET A 290 -20.95 -38.57 19.44
C MET A 290 -21.25 -39.40 20.69
N PRO A 291 -20.24 -39.85 21.44
CA PRO A 291 -20.46 -40.72 22.61
C PRO A 291 -21.23 -40.01 23.74
N ALA A 292 -21.15 -38.68 23.84
CA ALA A 292 -21.84 -37.88 24.86
C ALA A 292 -23.04 -37.11 24.29
N GLY A 293 -24.22 -37.25 24.88
CA GLY A 293 -25.43 -36.48 24.49
C GLY A 293 -26.28 -37.09 23.37
N ARG A 294 -25.91 -38.25 22.82
CA ARG A 294 -26.65 -38.96 21.75
C ARG A 294 -28.16 -39.05 21.99
N GLY A 295 -28.58 -39.36 23.22
CA GLY A 295 -30.00 -39.54 23.56
C GLY A 295 -30.84 -38.26 23.46
N GLU A 296 -30.25 -37.10 23.75
CA GLU A 296 -30.93 -35.79 23.71
C GLU A 296 -31.07 -35.30 22.27
N VAL A 297 -30.04 -35.51 21.45
CA VAL A 297 -29.99 -35.04 20.05
C VAL A 297 -30.87 -35.89 19.14
N LYS A 298 -30.97 -37.20 19.38
CA LYS A 298 -31.72 -38.13 18.52
C LYS A 298 -33.21 -37.78 18.35
N ALA A 299 -33.78 -36.98 19.25
CA ALA A 299 -35.18 -36.58 19.21
C ALA A 299 -35.44 -35.25 18.47
N SER A 300 -34.41 -34.47 18.13
CA SER A 300 -34.54 -33.18 17.44
C SER A 300 -33.99 -33.26 16.00
N PRO A 301 -34.66 -32.66 15.00
CA PRO A 301 -34.14 -32.66 13.63
C PRO A 301 -32.87 -31.83 13.52
N ALA A 302 -31.87 -32.32 12.79
CA ALA A 302 -30.71 -31.51 12.43
C ALA A 302 -31.10 -30.35 11.52
N GLN A 303 -30.69 -29.14 11.86
CA GLN A 303 -30.99 -27.93 11.07
C GLN A 303 -29.75 -27.27 10.48
N ALA A 304 -28.59 -27.44 11.11
CA ALA A 304 -27.38 -26.68 10.80
C ALA A 304 -26.12 -27.55 10.62
N HIS A 305 -26.27 -28.88 10.48
CA HIS A 305 -25.10 -29.70 10.16
C HIS A 305 -24.59 -29.37 8.75
N LYS A 306 -23.28 -29.46 8.57
CA LYS A 306 -22.61 -29.12 7.31
C LYS A 306 -21.63 -30.20 6.90
N LEU A 307 -21.50 -30.42 5.59
CA LEU A 307 -20.61 -31.40 4.99
C LEU A 307 -19.65 -30.70 4.02
N ARG A 308 -18.36 -31.03 4.11
CA ARG A 308 -17.32 -30.65 3.15
C ARG A 308 -16.52 -31.88 2.74
N LEU A 309 -16.06 -31.87 1.49
CA LEU A 309 -15.25 -32.95 0.91
C LEU A 309 -13.87 -32.38 0.56
N PHE A 310 -12.84 -33.20 0.72
CA PHE A 310 -11.50 -32.93 0.24
C PHE A 310 -10.94 -34.21 -0.38
N PHE A 311 -10.26 -34.09 -1.52
CA PHE A 311 -9.63 -35.23 -2.17
C PHE A 311 -8.14 -34.93 -2.34
N SER A 312 -7.30 -35.88 -1.91
CA SER A 312 -5.87 -35.88 -2.23
C SER A 312 -5.50 -37.22 -2.85
N SER A 313 -4.55 -37.20 -3.78
CA SER A 313 -3.97 -38.43 -4.33
C SER A 313 -3.26 -39.28 -3.27
N SER A 314 -2.76 -38.66 -2.19
CA SER A 314 -2.07 -39.36 -1.10
C SER A 314 -3.02 -39.95 -0.06
N ILE A 315 -4.08 -39.22 0.31
CA ILE A 315 -5.00 -39.58 1.41
C ILE A 315 -6.32 -40.16 0.87
N GLY A 316 -6.65 -39.98 -0.39
CA GLY A 316 -7.95 -40.34 -0.96
C GLY A 316 -9.04 -39.32 -0.62
N LEU A 317 -10.30 -39.75 -0.60
CA LEU A 317 -11.46 -38.89 -0.35
C LEU A 317 -11.74 -38.78 1.15
N CYS A 318 -11.57 -37.58 1.70
CA CYS A 318 -11.91 -37.23 3.06
C CYS A 318 -13.21 -36.42 3.13
N LEU A 319 -13.97 -36.66 4.19
CA LEU A 319 -15.23 -36.02 4.51
C LEU A 319 -15.09 -35.37 5.88
N ALA A 320 -15.36 -34.08 5.97
CA ALA A 320 -15.51 -33.39 7.24
C ALA A 320 -16.99 -33.05 7.46
N ILE A 321 -17.51 -33.51 8.60
CA ILE A 321 -18.88 -33.26 9.02
C ILE A 321 -18.85 -32.39 10.27
N TYR A 322 -19.53 -31.24 10.20
CA TYR A 322 -19.84 -30.44 11.38
C TYR A 322 -21.20 -30.83 11.93
N LEU A 323 -21.20 -31.37 13.14
CA LEU A 323 -22.41 -31.72 13.89
C LEU A 323 -22.80 -30.55 14.78
N ALA A 324 -23.65 -29.67 14.25
CA ALA A 324 -24.28 -28.59 15.01
C ALA A 324 -25.19 -29.14 16.12
N VAL A 325 -24.70 -29.14 17.35
CA VAL A 325 -25.44 -29.60 18.54
C VAL A 325 -25.34 -28.53 19.62
N PRO A 326 -26.46 -28.10 20.23
CA PRO A 326 -26.43 -27.06 21.26
C PRO A 326 -25.41 -27.36 22.36
N LYS A 327 -24.43 -26.47 22.56
CA LYS A 327 -23.34 -26.56 23.55
C LYS A 327 -22.37 -27.73 23.40
N ARG A 328 -22.50 -28.57 22.35
CA ARG A 328 -21.68 -29.77 22.12
C ARG A 328 -21.37 -30.00 20.64
N SER A 329 -21.26 -28.93 19.88
CA SER A 329 -20.90 -29.03 18.47
C SER A 329 -19.51 -29.65 18.31
N GLN A 330 -19.32 -30.45 17.27
CA GLN A 330 -18.04 -31.08 16.98
C GLN A 330 -17.85 -31.28 15.47
N PHE A 331 -16.59 -31.37 15.06
CA PHE A 331 -16.18 -31.79 13.72
C PHE A 331 -15.79 -33.26 13.75
N CYS A 332 -16.13 -33.99 12.70
CA CYS A 332 -15.74 -35.37 12.49
C CYS A 332 -15.12 -35.51 11.12
N VAL A 333 -13.88 -36.00 11.06
CA VAL A 333 -13.15 -36.26 9.81
C VAL A 333 -13.16 -37.77 9.55
N LEU A 334 -13.67 -38.14 8.38
CA LEU A 334 -13.83 -39.52 7.94
C LEU A 334 -13.17 -39.73 6.58
N GLN A 335 -12.57 -40.89 6.35
CA GLN A 335 -12.01 -41.29 5.07
C GLN A 335 -12.93 -42.29 4.39
N LEU A 336 -13.24 -42.08 3.11
CA LEU A 336 -13.96 -43.09 2.33
C LEU A 336 -13.00 -44.18 1.88
N VAL A 337 -13.27 -45.42 2.32
CA VAL A 337 -12.49 -46.60 1.95
C VAL A 337 -13.36 -47.56 1.15
N ALA A 338 -12.85 -48.01 0.01
CA ALA A 338 -13.48 -49.03 -0.82
C ALA A 338 -12.86 -50.40 -0.53
N SER A 339 -13.69 -51.37 -0.12
CA SER A 339 -13.29 -52.77 0.01
C SER A 339 -13.29 -53.48 -1.35
N GLU A 340 -12.53 -54.57 -1.50
CA GLU A 340 -12.38 -55.37 -2.73
C GLU A 340 -13.72 -55.79 -3.40
N ASN A 341 -14.83 -55.78 -2.65
CA ASN A 341 -16.17 -56.14 -3.13
C ASN A 341 -17.06 -54.94 -3.53
N ASN A 342 -16.52 -53.76 -3.84
CA ASN A 342 -17.27 -52.52 -4.06
C ASN A 342 -18.21 -52.14 -2.89
N ARG A 343 -17.84 -52.53 -1.67
CA ARG A 343 -18.49 -52.04 -0.46
C ARG A 343 -17.68 -50.87 0.08
N TYR A 344 -18.36 -49.75 0.29
CA TYR A 344 -17.77 -48.56 0.86
C TYR A 344 -17.96 -48.57 2.38
N SER A 345 -16.94 -48.13 3.11
CA SER A 345 -16.99 -47.81 4.53
C SER A 345 -16.38 -46.43 4.78
N LEU A 346 -16.71 -45.86 5.94
CA LEU A 346 -16.11 -44.62 6.41
C LEU A 346 -15.23 -44.94 7.61
N ASP A 347 -13.93 -44.76 7.42
CA ASP A 347 -12.95 -44.94 8.48
C ASP A 347 -12.81 -43.61 9.23
N HIS A 348 -12.81 -43.68 10.56
CA HIS A 348 -12.70 -42.49 11.41
C HIS A 348 -11.24 -42.04 11.52
N ILE A 349 -10.97 -40.78 11.18
CA ILE A 349 -9.64 -40.17 11.35
C ILE A 349 -9.59 -39.43 12.68
N SER A 350 -10.50 -38.48 12.89
CA SER A 350 -10.48 -37.62 14.08
C SER A 350 -11.85 -37.06 14.43
N THR A 351 -12.03 -36.72 15.71
CA THR A 351 -13.16 -35.93 16.22
C THR A 351 -12.60 -34.74 16.98
N LEU A 352 -13.02 -33.54 16.60
CA LEU A 352 -12.52 -32.29 17.15
C LEU A 352 -13.68 -31.51 17.76
N PHE A 353 -13.55 -31.10 19.02
CA PHE A 353 -14.61 -30.36 19.70
C PHE A 353 -14.64 -28.91 19.19
N SER A 354 -15.85 -28.42 18.91
CA SER A 354 -16.06 -27.02 18.51
C SER A 354 -16.10 -26.13 19.74
N THR A 355 -15.86 -24.84 19.52
CA THR A 355 -16.12 -23.77 20.48
C THR A 355 -17.63 -23.57 20.68
N GLN A 356 -18.02 -22.78 21.69
CA GLN A 356 -19.42 -22.45 21.96
C GLN A 356 -20.02 -21.43 20.97
N GLU A 357 -19.19 -20.90 20.07
CA GLU A 357 -19.51 -19.89 19.06
C GLU A 357 -20.39 -20.48 17.92
N THR A 358 -21.08 -19.61 17.16
CA THR A 358 -21.97 -20.05 16.07
C THR A 358 -21.20 -20.18 14.76
N LEU A 359 -21.12 -21.39 14.20
CA LEU A 359 -20.36 -21.64 12.97
C LEU A 359 -20.97 -20.95 11.74
N VAL A 360 -20.18 -20.12 11.08
CA VAL A 360 -20.52 -19.46 9.81
C VAL A 360 -20.14 -20.33 8.63
N ASP A 361 -18.89 -20.76 8.53
CA ASP A 361 -18.40 -21.65 7.47
C ASP A 361 -17.12 -22.37 7.88
N PHE A 362 -16.79 -23.44 7.16
CA PHE A 362 -15.52 -24.15 7.32
C PHE A 362 -15.03 -24.77 6.02
N VAL A 363 -13.71 -24.94 5.92
CA VAL A 363 -13.01 -25.55 4.79
C VAL A 363 -12.10 -26.66 5.33
N LEU A 364 -12.05 -27.77 4.59
CA LEU A 364 -11.17 -28.90 4.86
C LEU A 364 -10.01 -28.86 3.86
N THR A 365 -8.77 -28.90 4.36
CA THR A 365 -7.56 -29.10 3.55
C THR A 365 -7.03 -30.52 3.74
N ALA A 366 -5.83 -30.81 3.22
CA ALA A 366 -5.20 -32.12 3.40
C ALA A 366 -4.89 -32.45 4.87
N THR A 367 -4.58 -31.43 5.68
CA THR A 367 -4.07 -31.59 7.04
C THR A 367 -4.90 -30.87 8.09
N ASP A 368 -5.67 -29.86 7.70
CA ASP A 368 -6.28 -28.91 8.63
C ASP A 368 -7.76 -28.66 8.34
N ILE A 369 -8.48 -28.28 9.40
CA ILE A 369 -9.80 -27.67 9.31
C ILE A 369 -9.67 -26.20 9.64
N TRP A 370 -10.16 -25.36 8.73
CA TRP A 370 -10.29 -23.92 8.93
C TRP A 370 -11.76 -23.58 9.13
N ALA A 371 -12.07 -22.77 10.14
CA ALA A 371 -13.44 -22.40 10.44
C ALA A 371 -13.55 -20.95 10.90
N VAL A 372 -14.70 -20.36 10.58
CA VAL A 372 -15.11 -19.02 11.05
C VAL A 372 -16.44 -19.14 11.78
N TRP A 373 -16.52 -18.47 12.92
CA TRP A 373 -17.68 -18.39 13.78
C TRP A 373 -18.06 -16.94 14.06
N LEU A 374 -19.25 -16.77 14.61
CA LEU A 374 -19.69 -15.56 15.30
C LEU A 374 -19.76 -15.86 16.80
N ASP A 375 -19.18 -14.97 17.61
CA ASP A 375 -19.34 -15.02 19.06
C ASP A 375 -20.73 -14.51 19.52
N ASN A 376 -20.91 -14.34 20.83
CA ASN A 376 -22.18 -13.89 21.40
C ASN A 376 -22.51 -12.42 21.05
N ASP A 377 -21.49 -11.62 20.74
CA ASP A 377 -21.59 -10.20 20.39
C ASP A 377 -21.62 -10.00 18.86
N ASN A 378 -21.73 -11.09 18.09
CA ASN A 378 -21.66 -11.13 16.63
C ASN A 378 -20.33 -10.66 16.03
N GLN A 379 -19.24 -10.75 16.79
CA GLN A 379 -17.90 -10.52 16.27
C GLN A 379 -17.36 -11.77 15.59
N THR A 380 -16.48 -11.55 14.62
CA THR A 380 -15.89 -12.62 13.82
C THR A 380 -14.81 -13.33 14.62
N VAL A 381 -14.89 -14.66 14.70
CA VAL A 381 -13.84 -15.50 15.27
C VAL A 381 -13.36 -16.46 14.20
N ALA A 382 -12.06 -16.50 13.92
CA ALA A 382 -11.45 -17.44 12.98
C ALA A 382 -10.42 -18.30 13.69
N LYS A 383 -10.41 -19.61 13.41
CA LYS A 383 -9.48 -20.58 14.00
C LYS A 383 -9.20 -21.69 13.00
N TYR A 384 -8.08 -22.37 13.18
CA TYR A 384 -7.77 -23.57 12.42
C TYR A 384 -7.16 -24.64 13.32
N ILE A 385 -7.20 -25.89 12.89
CA ILE A 385 -6.70 -27.02 13.67
C ILE A 385 -6.19 -28.12 12.74
N SER A 386 -5.00 -28.63 13.03
CA SER A 386 -4.49 -29.81 12.34
C SER A 386 -5.16 -31.07 12.91
N PHE A 387 -5.68 -31.93 12.05
CA PHE A 387 -6.30 -33.18 12.48
C PHE A 387 -5.38 -34.40 12.39
N GLU A 388 -4.21 -34.27 11.74
CA GLU A 388 -3.19 -35.33 11.66
C GLU A 388 -2.10 -35.18 12.72
N HIS A 389 -1.64 -33.94 12.97
CA HIS A 389 -0.44 -33.67 13.77
C HIS A 389 -0.73 -33.14 15.18
N ASN A 390 -1.98 -32.79 15.48
CA ASN A 390 -2.33 -32.17 16.76
C ASN A 390 -2.63 -33.22 17.84
N THR A 391 -1.69 -33.43 18.75
CA THR A 391 -1.84 -34.34 19.90
C THR A 391 -2.62 -33.72 21.06
N THR A 392 -2.69 -32.38 21.16
CA THR A 392 -3.33 -31.65 22.26
C THR A 392 -4.80 -31.33 21.96
N GLY A 393 -5.20 -31.30 20.69
CA GLY A 393 -6.57 -31.00 20.25
C GLY A 393 -6.97 -29.54 20.41
N THR A 394 -6.00 -28.62 20.54
CA THR A 394 -6.24 -27.18 20.68
C THR A 394 -6.40 -26.50 19.32
N TRP A 395 -7.29 -25.51 19.25
CA TRP A 395 -7.47 -24.68 18.05
C TRP A 395 -6.41 -23.58 18.00
N ASN A 396 -5.73 -23.45 16.87
CA ASN A 396 -4.77 -22.39 16.62
C ASN A 396 -5.50 -21.06 16.36
N GLN A 397 -4.92 -19.97 16.86
CA GLN A 397 -5.54 -18.65 16.83
C GLN A 397 -5.35 -17.94 15.48
N VAL A 398 -6.38 -17.21 15.09
CA VAL A 398 -6.30 -16.15 14.07
C VAL A 398 -6.70 -14.83 14.74
N PHE A 399 -5.80 -13.86 14.75
CA PHE A 399 -6.04 -12.52 15.25
C PHE A 399 -6.86 -11.74 14.21
N VAL A 400 -8.17 -11.76 14.39
CA VAL A 400 -9.14 -11.02 13.58
C VAL A 400 -8.99 -9.53 13.88
N GLN A 401 -9.08 -8.69 12.84
CA GLN A 401 -8.97 -7.25 13.05
C GLN A 401 -10.20 -6.74 13.81
N PRO A 402 -10.03 -5.99 14.93
CA PRO A 402 -11.16 -5.51 15.72
C PRO A 402 -11.98 -4.48 14.96
N SER A 403 -13.25 -4.34 15.36
CA SER A 403 -14.11 -3.24 14.90
C SER A 403 -13.51 -1.89 15.30
N PRO A 404 -13.80 -0.80 14.55
CA PRO A 404 -13.47 0.54 15.02
C PRO A 404 -14.05 0.81 16.42
N GLU A 405 -13.40 1.67 17.19
CA GLU A 405 -13.83 2.07 18.53
C GLU A 405 -15.22 2.71 18.50
N GLU A 406 -16.05 2.48 19.51
CA GLU A 406 -17.42 3.02 19.56
C GLU A 406 -17.43 4.54 19.76
N GLU A 407 -16.45 5.06 20.50
CA GLU A 407 -16.28 6.48 20.81
C GLU A 407 -14.94 6.99 20.27
N VAL A 408 -14.93 8.26 19.84
CA VAL A 408 -13.72 8.94 19.37
C VAL A 408 -13.28 9.92 20.44
N HIS A 409 -12.07 9.74 20.98
CA HIS A 409 -11.49 10.69 21.91
C HIS A 409 -11.08 11.97 21.15
N VAL A 410 -11.61 13.12 21.60
CA VAL A 410 -11.28 14.44 21.05
C VAL A 410 -10.66 15.29 22.15
N GLY A 411 -9.36 15.58 22.04
CA GLY A 411 -8.64 16.39 23.01
C GLY A 411 -9.23 17.81 23.16
N GLU A 412 -8.97 18.46 24.30
CA GLU A 412 -9.51 19.80 24.60
C GLU A 412 -9.03 20.85 23.58
N ASP A 413 -7.77 20.74 23.12
CA ASP A 413 -7.14 21.68 22.18
C ASP A 413 -7.38 21.34 20.69
N GLN A 414 -8.11 20.27 20.38
CA GLN A 414 -8.30 19.77 19.01
C GLN A 414 -9.65 20.21 18.42
N ASP A 415 -9.68 20.47 17.10
CA ASP A 415 -10.92 20.69 16.36
C ASP A 415 -11.66 19.34 16.19
N PRO A 416 -12.87 19.16 16.77
CA PRO A 416 -13.60 17.89 16.67
C PRO A 416 -13.79 17.44 15.23
N ARG A 417 -14.08 18.39 14.34
CA ARG A 417 -14.29 18.12 12.91
C ARG A 417 -13.06 17.48 12.27
N GLU A 418 -11.86 17.99 12.53
CA GLU A 418 -10.62 17.43 11.95
C GLU A 418 -10.37 16.01 12.46
N ILE A 419 -10.52 15.77 13.76
CA ILE A 419 -10.35 14.44 14.36
C ILE A 419 -11.33 13.41 13.80
N TYR A 420 -12.62 13.72 13.74
CA TYR A 420 -13.62 12.80 13.17
C TYR A 420 -13.35 12.54 11.68
N LEU A 421 -12.92 13.55 10.93
CA LEU A 421 -12.58 13.38 9.52
C LEU A 421 -11.34 12.50 9.33
N ASP A 422 -10.35 12.61 10.19
CA ASP A 422 -9.14 11.78 10.10
C ASP A 422 -9.42 10.33 10.48
N VAL A 423 -10.28 10.08 11.48
CA VAL A 423 -10.73 8.73 11.83
C VAL A 423 -11.59 8.11 10.72
N LEU A 424 -12.58 8.85 10.21
CA LEU A 424 -13.51 8.35 9.18
C LEU A 424 -12.80 8.04 7.85
N PHE A 425 -11.86 8.88 7.45
CA PHE A 425 -11.12 8.74 6.19
C PHE A 425 -9.75 8.06 6.37
N SER A 426 -9.51 7.48 7.55
CA SER A 426 -8.36 6.64 7.82
C SER A 426 -8.38 5.38 6.93
N PRO A 427 -7.25 4.96 6.36
CA PRO A 427 -7.18 3.80 5.46
C PRO A 427 -7.43 2.44 6.14
N LEU A 428 -7.63 2.39 7.47
CA LEU A 428 -7.75 1.15 8.26
C LEU A 428 -9.11 0.95 8.96
N ARG A 429 -10.05 1.90 8.86
CA ARG A 429 -11.26 1.87 9.70
C ARG A 429 -12.54 1.63 8.90
N PHE A 430 -12.74 2.37 7.82
CA PHE A 430 -14.00 2.39 7.08
C PHE A 430 -13.80 2.12 5.59
N THR A 431 -14.71 1.33 5.01
CA THR A 431 -14.85 1.25 3.56
C THR A 431 -15.54 2.50 3.01
N ALA A 432 -15.20 2.90 1.78
CA ALA A 432 -15.92 3.98 1.08
C ALA A 432 -17.43 3.73 1.04
N SER A 433 -17.82 2.46 0.87
CA SER A 433 -19.21 2.03 0.79
C SER A 433 -20.00 2.23 2.09
N ALA A 434 -19.36 2.12 3.26
CA ALA A 434 -19.97 2.38 4.56
C ALA A 434 -20.30 3.88 4.70
N ILE A 435 -19.32 4.74 4.41
CA ILE A 435 -19.45 6.20 4.50
C ILE A 435 -20.52 6.71 3.53
N ILE A 436 -20.53 6.24 2.28
CA ILE A 436 -21.54 6.63 1.28
C ILE A 436 -22.95 6.25 1.74
N LYS A 437 -23.15 5.05 2.29
CA LYS A 437 -24.46 4.62 2.80
C LYS A 437 -24.91 5.45 4.00
N ALA A 438 -23.99 5.72 4.94
CA ALA A 438 -24.28 6.60 6.08
C ALA A 438 -24.70 8.00 5.60
N LEU A 439 -23.97 8.58 4.64
CA LEU A 439 -24.26 9.89 4.03
C LEU A 439 -25.64 9.94 3.35
N GLN A 440 -26.00 8.91 2.56
CA GLN A 440 -27.31 8.83 1.90
C GLN A 440 -28.48 8.89 2.89
N ILE A 441 -28.32 8.21 4.02
CA ILE A 441 -29.37 8.10 5.05
C ILE A 441 -29.41 9.36 5.90
N TYR A 442 -28.25 9.90 6.24
CA TYR A 442 -28.13 11.13 7.03
C TYR A 442 -28.80 12.31 6.32
N LYS A 443 -28.59 12.49 5.02
CA LYS A 443 -29.21 13.56 4.21
C LYS A 443 -30.72 13.35 3.95
N ARG A 444 -31.28 12.18 4.29
CA ARG A 444 -32.69 11.78 3.99
C ARG A 444 -33.10 11.99 2.53
N GLY A 445 -32.14 11.93 1.60
CA GLY A 445 -32.33 12.20 0.18
C GLY A 445 -32.56 10.93 -0.64
N THR A 446 -33.21 11.04 -1.81
CA THR A 446 -33.30 9.97 -2.82
C THR A 446 -32.14 10.01 -3.83
N GLU A 447 -31.22 10.97 -3.68
CA GLU A 447 -30.05 11.13 -4.54
C GLU A 447 -29.08 9.96 -4.36
N ARG A 448 -28.70 9.36 -5.48
CA ARG A 448 -27.70 8.30 -5.52
C ARG A 448 -26.33 8.91 -5.72
N TYR A 449 -25.53 9.00 -4.67
CA TYR A 449 -24.09 9.25 -4.79
C TYR A 449 -23.44 8.04 -5.47
N SER A 450 -23.30 8.15 -6.78
CA SER A 450 -22.58 7.20 -7.62
C SER A 450 -21.44 8.04 -8.21
N ASP A 451 -20.19 7.61 -8.03
CA ASP A 451 -19.01 8.23 -8.65
C ASP A 451 -18.36 9.45 -7.94
N LEU A 452 -18.44 9.57 -6.61
CA LEU A 452 -17.63 10.56 -5.87
C LEU A 452 -16.18 10.08 -5.70
N SER A 453 -15.19 10.94 -5.94
CA SER A 453 -13.81 10.68 -5.51
C SER A 453 -13.67 10.74 -3.98
N TRP A 454 -12.56 10.23 -3.43
CA TRP A 454 -12.33 10.23 -1.97
C TRP A 454 -12.31 11.64 -1.36
N GLU A 455 -11.69 12.59 -2.05
CA GLU A 455 -11.67 14.00 -1.63
C GLU A 455 -13.05 14.67 -1.74
N GLU A 456 -13.82 14.37 -2.79
CA GLU A 456 -15.19 14.87 -2.94
C GLU A 456 -16.12 14.25 -1.90
N LEU A 457 -15.94 12.98 -1.55
CA LEU A 457 -16.68 12.32 -0.48
C LEU A 457 -16.37 12.98 0.87
N LYS A 458 -15.09 13.27 1.17
CA LYS A 458 -14.68 14.02 2.37
C LYS A 458 -15.38 15.38 2.42
N LYS A 459 -15.36 16.13 1.32
CA LYS A 459 -16.04 17.43 1.19
C LYS A 459 -17.55 17.34 1.39
N GLU A 460 -18.23 16.38 0.75
CA GLU A 460 -19.69 16.22 0.85
C GLU A 460 -20.11 15.82 2.26
N VAL A 461 -19.34 14.95 2.94
CA VAL A 461 -19.56 14.61 4.35
C VAL A 461 -19.41 15.86 5.22
N THR A 462 -18.33 16.63 5.08
CA THR A 462 -18.12 17.88 5.82
C THR A 462 -19.28 18.85 5.61
N VAL A 463 -19.66 19.11 4.36
CA VAL A 463 -20.74 20.04 4.03
C VAL A 463 -22.08 19.56 4.63
N THR A 464 -22.36 18.25 4.57
CA THR A 464 -23.62 17.70 5.08
C THR A 464 -23.74 17.83 6.59
N VAL A 465 -22.71 17.44 7.34
CA VAL A 465 -22.72 17.53 8.81
C VAL A 465 -22.72 18.98 9.27
N GLU A 466 -21.94 19.86 8.63
CA GLU A 466 -21.90 21.29 8.96
C GLU A 466 -23.22 22.01 8.66
N ASN A 467 -23.92 21.64 7.58
CA ASN A 467 -25.23 22.24 7.28
C ASN A 467 -26.29 21.88 8.34
N GLU A 468 -26.31 20.62 8.80
CA GLU A 468 -27.20 20.18 9.88
C GLU A 468 -26.84 20.85 11.21
N LEU A 469 -25.54 20.98 11.50
CA LEU A 469 -25.03 21.74 12.64
C LEU A 469 -25.51 23.20 12.58
N GLN A 470 -25.27 23.91 11.48
CA GLN A 470 -25.68 25.31 11.30
C GLN A 470 -27.19 25.49 11.37
N GLY A 471 -27.97 24.54 10.85
CA GLY A 471 -29.43 24.55 10.95
C GLY A 471 -29.96 24.43 12.38
N SER A 472 -29.16 23.87 13.31
CA SER A 472 -29.52 23.71 14.73
C SER A 472 -29.15 24.91 15.61
N VAL A 473 -28.28 25.81 15.12
CA VAL A 473 -27.88 27.03 15.84
C VAL A 473 -28.99 28.08 15.72
N THR A 474 -29.82 28.20 16.76
CA THR A 474 -30.96 29.14 16.78
C THR A 474 -30.65 30.53 17.35
N GLU A 475 -29.51 30.69 18.02
CA GLU A 475 -29.11 31.92 18.72
C GLU A 475 -28.06 32.72 17.92
N TYR A 476 -28.12 34.05 18.02
CA TYR A 476 -27.25 34.97 17.26
C TYR A 476 -25.85 35.16 17.89
N GLU A 477 -25.72 34.91 19.20
CA GLU A 477 -24.47 34.84 19.93
C GLU A 477 -24.37 33.44 20.55
N PHE A 478 -23.27 32.72 20.28
CA PHE A 478 -23.09 31.33 20.69
C PHE A 478 -21.77 31.18 21.43
N CYS A 479 -21.75 30.49 22.57
CA CYS A 479 -20.51 30.22 23.30
C CYS A 479 -19.63 29.23 22.51
N GLN A 480 -18.31 29.43 22.49
CA GLN A 480 -17.39 28.52 21.80
C GLN A 480 -17.42 27.10 22.39
N GLU A 481 -17.57 26.97 23.71
CA GLU A 481 -17.67 25.66 24.38
C GLU A 481 -18.95 24.92 23.97
N ASP A 482 -20.08 25.63 23.96
CA ASP A 482 -21.37 25.06 23.50
C ASP A 482 -21.29 24.65 22.03
N TYR A 483 -20.61 25.44 21.19
CA TYR A 483 -20.44 25.11 19.76
C TYR A 483 -19.60 23.85 19.58
N ARG A 484 -18.51 23.72 20.35
CA ARG A 484 -17.64 22.53 20.34
C ARG A 484 -18.42 21.29 20.77
N LEU A 485 -19.23 21.37 21.83
CA LEU A 485 -20.07 20.25 22.28
C LEU A 485 -21.08 19.84 21.20
N LEU A 486 -21.69 20.82 20.53
CA LEU A 486 -22.60 20.58 19.43
C LEU A 486 -21.89 19.92 18.23
N GLN A 487 -20.68 20.36 17.88
CA GLN A 487 -19.86 19.70 16.86
C GLN A 487 -19.62 18.22 17.21
N VAL A 488 -19.16 17.93 18.43
CA VAL A 488 -18.95 16.55 18.90
C VAL A 488 -20.25 15.73 18.82
N GLU A 489 -21.40 16.31 19.16
CA GLU A 489 -22.69 15.63 19.09
C GLU A 489 -23.08 15.25 17.64
N PHE A 490 -22.95 16.18 16.69
CA PHE A 490 -23.34 15.92 15.30
C PHE A 490 -22.36 14.97 14.59
N TRP A 491 -21.06 15.14 14.83
CA TRP A 491 -20.03 14.28 14.26
C TRP A 491 -20.07 12.86 14.86
N SER A 492 -20.28 12.71 16.16
CA SER A 492 -20.45 11.38 16.80
C SER A 492 -21.68 10.64 16.27
N LYS A 493 -22.80 11.34 16.02
CA LYS A 493 -23.99 10.73 15.37
C LYS A 493 -23.70 10.22 13.96
N PHE A 494 -22.95 11.00 13.16
CA PHE A 494 -22.57 10.56 11.81
C PHE A 494 -21.58 9.39 11.86
N TYR A 495 -20.61 9.45 12.78
CA TYR A 495 -19.65 8.37 13.04
C TYR A 495 -20.36 7.06 13.42
N ALA A 496 -21.29 7.10 14.38
CA ALA A 496 -22.06 5.94 14.80
C ALA A 496 -22.89 5.32 13.64
N CYS A 497 -23.39 6.14 12.73
CA CYS A 497 -24.03 5.65 11.50
C CYS A 497 -23.03 4.90 10.61
N CYS A 498 -21.82 5.45 10.42
CA CYS A 498 -20.77 4.78 9.65
C CYS A 498 -20.35 3.44 10.28
N LEU A 499 -20.19 3.41 11.60
CA LEU A 499 -19.85 2.20 12.37
C LEU A 499 -20.88 1.09 12.15
N GLN A 500 -22.17 1.41 12.33
CA GLN A 500 -23.25 0.44 12.12
C GLN A 500 -23.23 -0.19 10.72
N TYR A 501 -22.96 0.59 9.67
CA TYR A 501 -22.87 0.05 8.30
C TYR A 501 -21.58 -0.73 8.05
N GLN A 502 -20.48 -0.31 8.67
CA GLN A 502 -19.21 -1.02 8.59
C GLN A 502 -19.34 -2.40 9.22
N ASP A 503 -20.00 -2.54 10.37
CA ASP A 503 -20.24 -3.84 11.02
C ASP A 503 -21.05 -4.77 10.13
N VAL A 504 -22.10 -4.27 9.49
CA VAL A 504 -22.90 -5.05 8.52
C VAL A 504 -22.04 -5.54 7.36
N LEU A 505 -21.12 -4.72 6.85
CA LEU A 505 -20.22 -5.09 5.75
C LEU A 505 -19.11 -6.04 6.21
N SER A 506 -18.70 -5.95 7.47
CA SER A 506 -17.70 -6.82 8.09
C SER A 506 -18.24 -8.22 8.42
N THR A 507 -19.56 -8.44 8.34
CA THR A 507 -20.15 -9.76 8.59
C THR A 507 -19.53 -10.86 7.70
N PRO A 508 -18.96 -11.93 8.29
CA PRO A 508 -18.35 -13.02 7.54
C PRO A 508 -19.45 -13.89 6.91
N LEU A 509 -19.24 -14.28 5.65
CA LEU A 509 -20.17 -15.14 4.91
C LEU A 509 -19.57 -16.51 4.59
N ALA A 510 -18.27 -16.57 4.28
CA ALA A 510 -17.58 -17.80 3.92
C ALA A 510 -16.06 -17.69 4.08
N LEU A 511 -15.39 -18.84 3.98
CA LEU A 511 -13.94 -18.98 3.90
C LEU A 511 -13.54 -19.53 2.53
N HIS A 512 -12.44 -19.03 1.97
CA HIS A 512 -11.83 -19.59 0.76
C HIS A 512 -10.35 -19.89 1.01
N ILE A 513 -9.92 -21.09 0.61
CA ILE A 513 -8.51 -21.48 0.68
C ILE A 513 -8.07 -21.95 -0.70
N SER A 514 -7.03 -21.32 -1.22
CA SER A 514 -6.44 -21.69 -2.50
C SER A 514 -5.61 -22.98 -2.34
N PRO A 515 -5.99 -24.10 -2.97
CA PRO A 515 -5.22 -25.34 -2.86
C PRO A 515 -3.82 -25.25 -3.48
N ALA A 516 -3.63 -24.34 -4.46
CA ALA A 516 -2.37 -24.20 -5.17
C ALA A 516 -1.36 -23.29 -4.45
N THR A 517 -1.83 -22.29 -3.69
CA THR A 517 -0.96 -21.31 -3.01
C THR A 517 -1.05 -21.34 -1.49
N ALA A 518 -2.00 -22.08 -0.90
CA ALA A 518 -2.36 -22.01 0.51
C ALA A 518 -2.82 -20.61 0.99
N MET A 519 -3.21 -19.73 0.06
CA MET A 519 -3.77 -18.43 0.40
C MET A 519 -5.15 -18.59 1.05
N VAL A 520 -5.36 -17.96 2.20
CA VAL A 520 -6.62 -18.00 2.95
C VAL A 520 -7.28 -16.63 2.93
N CYS A 521 -8.56 -16.61 2.56
CA CYS A 521 -9.39 -15.41 2.49
C CYS A 521 -10.66 -15.59 3.33
N ILE A 522 -11.05 -14.56 4.07
CA ILE A 522 -12.39 -14.47 4.67
C ILE A 522 -13.25 -13.60 3.75
N LEU A 523 -14.36 -14.16 3.28
CA LEU A 523 -15.30 -13.48 2.42
C LEU A 523 -16.35 -12.81 3.30
N LYS A 524 -16.21 -11.49 3.47
CA LYS A 524 -17.18 -10.66 4.22
C LYS A 524 -18.23 -10.11 3.27
N LYS A 525 -19.34 -9.60 3.82
CA LYS A 525 -20.48 -9.10 3.04
C LYS A 525 -20.11 -7.91 2.15
N GLY A 526 -19.18 -7.06 2.57
CA GLY A 526 -18.77 -5.86 1.82
C GLY A 526 -17.42 -5.95 1.11
N PHE A 527 -16.50 -6.78 1.59
CA PHE A 527 -15.11 -6.82 1.11
C PHE A 527 -14.47 -8.18 1.41
N VAL A 528 -13.24 -8.39 0.92
CA VAL A 528 -12.43 -9.58 1.20
C VAL A 528 -11.30 -9.21 2.16
N SER A 529 -11.07 -10.04 3.17
CA SER A 529 -9.88 -9.96 4.02
C SER A 529 -8.98 -11.17 3.79
N PHE A 530 -7.69 -10.98 4.03
CA PHE A 530 -6.66 -11.98 3.79
C PHE A 530 -6.01 -12.37 5.12
N LEU A 531 -5.73 -13.66 5.29
CA LEU A 531 -4.97 -14.13 6.45
C LEU A 531 -3.50 -14.24 6.10
N LEU A 532 -2.67 -13.59 6.91
CA LEU A 532 -1.22 -13.59 6.79
C LEU A 532 -0.61 -14.30 8.00
N PRO A 533 0.51 -15.03 7.84
CA PRO A 533 1.21 -15.61 8.98
C PRO A 533 1.61 -14.52 9.97
N CYS A 534 1.36 -14.76 11.25
CA CYS A 534 1.75 -13.85 12.32
C CYS A 534 3.25 -14.01 12.61
N PHE A 535 3.99 -12.91 12.73
CA PHE A 535 5.38 -12.98 13.18
C PHE A 535 5.44 -13.44 14.63
N ALA A 536 6.52 -14.15 14.99
CA ALA A 536 6.68 -14.75 16.31
C ALA A 536 6.46 -13.75 17.48
N ILE A 537 7.08 -12.57 17.39
CA ILE A 537 6.97 -11.55 18.44
C ILE A 537 5.57 -10.96 18.55
N ASP A 538 4.89 -10.79 17.41
CA ASP A 538 3.53 -10.27 17.36
C ASP A 538 2.55 -11.32 17.92
N HIS A 539 2.76 -12.62 17.61
CA HIS A 539 1.99 -13.73 18.18
C HIS A 539 2.15 -13.81 19.70
N LEU A 540 3.39 -13.71 20.19
CA LEU A 540 3.64 -13.70 21.62
C LEU A 540 2.99 -12.49 22.28
N TYR A 541 2.96 -11.31 21.68
CA TYR A 541 2.32 -10.15 22.33
C TYR A 541 0.79 -10.23 22.31
N LEU A 542 0.19 -10.65 21.19
CA LEU A 542 -1.28 -10.64 20.97
C LEU A 542 -2.04 -11.84 21.57
N SER A 543 -1.38 -12.98 21.80
CA SER A 543 -2.05 -14.16 22.38
C SER A 543 -2.52 -13.91 23.81
N SER A 544 -3.56 -14.61 24.28
CA SER A 544 -3.90 -14.62 25.71
C SER A 544 -3.14 -15.70 26.48
N ASP A 545 -3.06 -15.56 27.80
CA ASP A 545 -2.35 -16.51 28.68
C ASP A 545 -2.91 -17.94 28.58
N ASP A 546 -4.22 -18.08 28.33
CA ASP A 546 -4.89 -19.37 28.16
C ASP A 546 -4.39 -20.19 26.95
N TYR A 547 -3.71 -19.55 25.99
CA TYR A 547 -3.20 -20.19 24.78
C TYR A 547 -1.69 -20.39 24.76
N LEU A 548 -0.96 -19.86 25.75
CA LEU A 548 0.50 -19.99 25.86
C LEU A 548 0.86 -20.78 27.13
N ILE A 549 0.57 -22.08 27.11
CA ILE A 549 0.68 -22.94 28.29
C ILE A 549 2.02 -23.70 28.31
N SER A 550 2.70 -23.88 27.17
CA SER A 550 3.91 -24.71 27.08
C SER A 550 5.17 -23.97 26.60
N GLU A 551 6.33 -24.33 27.16
CA GLU A 551 7.64 -23.75 26.78
C GLU A 551 8.03 -24.05 25.32
N GLU A 552 7.47 -25.13 24.74
CA GLU A 552 7.62 -25.52 23.32
C GLU A 552 6.89 -24.57 22.34
N GLU A 553 6.07 -23.64 22.86
CA GLU A 553 5.27 -22.70 22.07
C GLU A 553 6.00 -21.39 21.73
N THR A 554 7.15 -21.08 22.36
CA THR A 554 7.88 -19.84 22.11
C THR A 554 8.82 -19.94 20.89
N PRO A 555 8.57 -19.22 19.79
CA PRO A 555 9.36 -19.38 18.56
C PRO A 555 10.78 -18.80 18.59
N ILE A 556 11.04 -17.95 19.57
CA ILE A 556 12.15 -16.99 19.55
C ILE A 556 13.43 -17.60 20.12
N ALA A 557 13.32 -18.55 21.05
CA ALA A 557 14.45 -19.22 21.67
C ALA A 557 14.42 -20.72 21.44
N GLU A 558 15.58 -21.32 21.22
CA GLU A 558 15.74 -22.79 21.11
C GLU A 558 15.84 -23.46 22.50
N ASP A 559 16.25 -22.70 23.53
CA ASP A 559 16.45 -23.18 24.89
C ASP A 559 15.19 -22.99 25.77
N SER A 560 14.70 -24.07 26.41
CA SER A 560 13.48 -24.08 27.25
C SER A 560 13.50 -23.04 28.39
N GLU A 561 14.65 -22.85 29.04
CA GLU A 561 14.80 -21.85 30.12
C GLU A 561 14.65 -20.42 29.59
N MET A 562 15.19 -20.14 28.40
CA MET A 562 15.09 -18.82 27.77
C MET A 562 13.69 -18.57 27.22
N SER A 563 13.06 -19.61 26.68
CA SER A 563 11.65 -19.64 26.30
C SER A 563 10.72 -19.26 27.45
N HIS A 564 10.97 -19.82 28.64
CA HIS A 564 10.23 -19.47 29.86
C HIS A 564 10.41 -17.99 30.24
N ASP A 565 11.66 -17.52 30.26
CA ASP A 565 11.99 -16.14 30.61
C ASP A 565 11.33 -15.11 29.66
N ILE A 566 11.34 -15.39 28.34
CA ILE A 566 10.65 -14.55 27.35
C ILE A 566 9.14 -14.54 27.59
N LEU A 567 8.53 -15.69 27.86
CA LEU A 567 7.09 -15.79 28.07
C LEU A 567 6.66 -14.97 29.31
N GLN A 568 7.36 -15.10 30.42
CA GLN A 568 7.09 -14.29 31.63
C GLN A 568 7.27 -12.79 31.36
N LEU A 569 8.31 -12.41 30.60
CA LEU A 569 8.53 -11.02 30.22
C LEU A 569 7.37 -10.47 29.38
N VAL A 570 6.90 -11.23 28.40
CA VAL A 570 5.78 -10.82 27.55
C VAL A 570 4.47 -10.74 28.34
N GLN A 571 4.23 -11.64 29.30
CA GLN A 571 3.11 -11.52 30.23
C GLN A 571 3.16 -10.21 31.02
N CYS A 572 4.33 -9.81 31.51
CA CYS A 572 4.51 -8.50 32.15
C CYS A 572 4.17 -7.34 31.20
N LEU A 573 4.56 -7.42 29.92
CA LEU A 573 4.22 -6.38 28.92
C LEU A 573 2.71 -6.23 28.73
N ARG A 574 1.97 -7.35 28.67
CA ARG A 574 0.50 -7.30 28.53
C ARG A 574 -0.17 -6.72 29.77
N MET A 575 0.31 -7.08 30.97
CA MET A 575 -0.18 -6.48 32.21
C MET A 575 0.06 -4.95 32.24
N VAL A 576 1.17 -4.47 31.69
CA VAL A 576 1.40 -3.03 31.52
C VAL A 576 0.37 -2.42 30.56
N ASN A 577 0.15 -3.04 29.40
CA ASN A 577 -0.84 -2.56 28.42
C ASN A 577 -2.26 -2.47 29.02
N GLU A 578 -2.69 -3.52 29.73
CA GLU A 578 -4.03 -3.60 30.35
C GLU A 578 -4.22 -2.64 31.53
N SER A 579 -3.14 -2.24 32.20
CA SER A 579 -3.19 -1.33 33.34
C SER A 579 -3.01 0.15 32.96
N LEU A 580 -2.65 0.45 31.72
CA LEU A 580 -2.40 1.81 31.26
C LEU A 580 -3.71 2.56 30.96
N PRO A 581 -4.02 3.67 31.66
CA PRO A 581 -5.18 4.50 31.34
C PRO A 581 -5.08 5.11 29.94
N GLU A 582 -6.22 5.24 29.26
CA GLU A 582 -6.29 5.78 27.88
C GLU A 582 -5.67 7.18 27.77
N ASP A 583 -5.91 8.06 28.75
CA ASP A 583 -5.33 9.41 28.77
C ASP A 583 -3.79 9.39 28.80
N MET A 584 -3.19 8.47 29.57
CA MET A 584 -1.72 8.33 29.64
C MET A 584 -1.15 7.69 28.36
N ALA A 585 -1.89 6.75 27.75
CA ALA A 585 -1.52 6.17 26.47
C ALA A 585 -1.52 7.24 25.36
N TYR A 586 -2.53 8.11 25.35
CA TYR A 586 -2.64 9.26 24.46
C TYR A 586 -1.51 10.27 24.69
N ASP A 587 -1.20 10.62 25.95
CA ASP A 587 -0.10 11.52 26.28
C ASP A 587 1.24 11.02 25.73
N MET A 588 1.46 9.71 25.76
CA MET A 588 2.67 9.10 25.21
C MET A 588 2.72 9.16 23.69
N GLU A 589 1.59 8.95 23.01
CA GLU A 589 1.50 9.10 21.55
C GLU A 589 1.70 10.56 21.12
N LYS A 590 1.01 11.50 21.77
CA LYS A 590 1.15 12.95 21.54
C LYS A 590 2.58 13.43 21.75
N ALA A 591 3.26 12.90 22.77
CA ALA A 591 4.66 13.23 23.02
C ALA A 591 5.60 12.83 21.86
N LEU A 592 5.30 11.74 21.13
CA LEU A 592 6.05 11.36 19.94
C LEU A 592 5.81 12.35 18.78
N GLU A 593 4.57 12.81 18.60
CA GLU A 593 4.21 13.81 17.59
C GLU A 593 4.90 15.17 17.86
N ASP A 594 4.98 15.54 19.14
CA ASP A 594 5.65 16.73 19.67
C ASP A 594 7.19 16.59 19.74
N LEU A 595 7.74 15.45 19.29
CA LEU A 595 9.18 15.16 19.25
C LEU A 595 9.86 15.20 20.63
N LEU A 596 9.13 14.88 21.70
CA LEU A 596 9.68 14.75 23.04
C LEU A 596 10.43 13.41 23.19
N SER A 597 11.38 13.37 24.12
CA SER A 597 12.16 12.16 24.40
C SER A 597 11.24 11.05 24.94
N PRO A 598 11.09 9.91 24.25
CA PRO A 598 10.22 8.82 24.70
C PRO A 598 10.65 8.27 26.06
N GLU A 599 11.96 8.24 26.33
CA GLU A 599 12.52 7.81 27.61
C GLU A 599 11.99 8.66 28.77
N LYS A 600 12.04 9.99 28.65
CA LYS A 600 11.56 10.91 29.70
C LYS A 600 10.06 10.86 29.87
N VAL A 601 9.32 10.62 28.79
CA VAL A 601 7.85 10.52 28.83
C VAL A 601 7.45 9.22 29.50
N SER A 602 8.11 8.10 29.17
CA SER A 602 7.87 6.80 29.81
C SER A 602 8.13 6.82 31.31
N GLU A 603 9.14 7.58 31.78
CA GLU A 603 9.40 7.79 33.21
C GLU A 603 8.23 8.52 33.90
N LYS A 604 7.68 9.57 33.28
CA LYS A 604 6.51 10.29 33.80
C LYS A 604 5.25 9.43 33.82
N VAL A 605 5.02 8.66 32.75
CA VAL A 605 3.89 7.71 32.67
C VAL A 605 4.01 6.67 33.76
N LEU A 606 5.21 6.12 34.01
CA LEU A 606 5.46 5.20 35.11
C LEU A 606 5.18 5.84 36.47
N GLU A 607 5.57 7.10 36.71
CA GLU A 607 5.23 7.83 37.93
C GLU A 607 3.71 7.99 38.11
N GLY A 608 3.00 8.28 37.02
CA GLY A 608 1.54 8.33 36.98
C GLY A 608 0.91 6.99 37.35
N LEU A 609 1.36 5.90 36.72
CA LEU A 609 0.90 4.54 36.98
C LEU A 609 1.11 4.13 38.46
N LEU A 610 2.28 4.43 39.01
CA LEU A 610 2.59 4.17 40.42
C LEU A 610 1.70 4.98 41.38
N ALA A 611 1.31 6.19 40.99
CA ALA A 611 0.41 7.03 41.78
C ALA A 611 -1.06 6.57 41.69
N SER A 612 -1.44 5.93 40.58
CA SER A 612 -2.80 5.44 40.32
C SER A 612 -3.01 3.95 40.61
N ASP A 613 -2.00 3.22 41.09
CA ASP A 613 -2.09 1.76 41.31
C ASP A 613 -3.04 1.39 42.45
N ASN A 614 -4.32 1.26 42.10
CA ASN A 614 -5.39 0.86 43.01
C ASN A 614 -5.49 -0.66 43.18
N GLY A 615 -4.73 -1.45 42.42
CA GLY A 615 -4.91 -2.90 42.25
C GLY A 615 -3.72 -3.79 42.65
N ASN A 616 -2.61 -3.24 43.12
CA ASN A 616 -1.32 -3.94 43.31
C ASN A 616 -0.76 -4.55 42.00
N VAL A 617 -1.21 -4.08 40.83
CA VAL A 617 -0.83 -4.66 39.54
C VAL A 617 0.66 -4.47 39.29
N ILE A 618 1.21 -3.32 39.71
CA ILE A 618 2.65 -3.06 39.59
C ILE A 618 3.45 -3.97 40.51
N GLN A 619 2.92 -4.33 41.68
CA GLN A 619 3.55 -5.30 42.57
C GLN A 619 3.54 -6.70 41.96
N ASP A 620 2.45 -7.10 41.30
CA ASP A 620 2.36 -8.39 40.61
C ASP A 620 3.33 -8.47 39.42
N ILE A 621 3.44 -7.40 38.63
CA ILE A 621 4.46 -7.26 37.58
C ILE A 621 5.86 -7.36 38.19
N ALA A 622 6.12 -6.66 39.30
CA ALA A 622 7.41 -6.70 39.98
C ALA A 622 7.76 -8.10 40.51
N ASN A 623 6.77 -8.85 41.01
CA ASN A 623 6.96 -10.23 41.45
C ASN A 623 7.30 -11.14 40.27
N LYS A 624 6.53 -11.07 39.17
CA LYS A 624 6.81 -11.84 37.95
C LYS A 624 8.18 -11.53 37.36
N LEU A 625 8.59 -10.26 37.35
CA LEU A 625 9.93 -9.85 36.91
C LEU A 625 11.05 -10.44 37.78
N GLN A 626 10.81 -10.68 39.07
CA GLN A 626 11.78 -11.33 39.97
C GLN A 626 11.90 -12.84 39.69
N ASP A 627 10.85 -13.47 39.16
CA ASP A 627 10.84 -14.89 38.80
C ASP A 627 11.61 -15.19 37.49
N ILE A 628 11.93 -14.16 36.69
CA ILE A 628 12.71 -14.30 35.45
C ILE A 628 14.19 -14.54 35.78
N ASN A 629 14.78 -15.59 35.21
CA ASN A 629 16.17 -15.95 35.51
C ASN A 629 17.17 -14.93 34.95
N ASN A 630 16.99 -14.52 33.68
CA ASN A 630 17.87 -13.57 33.00
C ASN A 630 17.10 -12.51 32.17
N PRO A 631 16.50 -11.50 32.83
CA PRO A 631 15.65 -10.51 32.15
C PRO A 631 16.40 -9.67 31.11
N ILE A 632 17.70 -9.41 31.31
CA ILE A 632 18.53 -8.64 30.36
C ILE A 632 18.69 -9.37 29.03
N VAL A 633 18.90 -10.69 29.05
CA VAL A 633 19.03 -11.48 27.81
C VAL A 633 17.67 -11.63 27.13
N ALA A 634 16.59 -11.83 27.88
CA ALA A 634 15.23 -11.87 27.34
C ALA A 634 14.85 -10.54 26.66
N ILE A 635 15.13 -9.39 27.30
CA ILE A 635 14.92 -8.05 26.72
C ILE A 635 15.75 -7.89 25.44
N ASN A 636 17.03 -8.29 25.44
CA ASN A 636 17.88 -8.16 24.26
C ASN A 636 17.38 -9.00 23.07
N MET A 637 16.84 -10.20 23.32
CA MET A 637 16.25 -11.02 22.26
C MET A 637 14.99 -10.37 21.67
N LEU A 638 14.10 -9.83 22.51
CA LEU A 638 12.94 -9.08 22.02
C LEU A 638 13.37 -7.86 21.19
N LEU A 639 14.34 -7.08 21.67
CA LEU A 639 14.87 -5.93 20.92
C LEU A 639 15.49 -6.35 19.58
N ARG A 640 16.17 -7.50 19.52
CA ARG A 640 16.74 -8.03 18.28
C ARG A 640 15.66 -8.46 17.29
N GLU A 641 14.58 -9.09 17.74
CA GLU A 641 13.46 -9.48 16.86
C GLU A 641 12.65 -8.27 16.37
N LEU A 642 12.60 -7.19 17.15
CA LEU A 642 11.97 -5.92 16.76
C LEU A 642 12.84 -5.12 15.78
N ASP A 643 14.14 -5.36 15.75
CA ASP A 643 15.08 -4.58 14.95
C ASP A 643 15.20 -5.16 13.54
N LEU A 644 14.62 -4.47 12.57
CA LEU A 644 14.63 -4.87 11.17
C LEU A 644 15.72 -4.14 10.37
N GLU A 645 16.73 -3.56 11.00
CA GLU A 645 17.83 -2.92 10.29
C GLU A 645 18.61 -3.95 9.43
N THR A 646 18.96 -3.57 8.19
CA THR A 646 19.68 -4.45 7.26
C THR A 646 21.19 -4.39 7.50
N ASP A 647 21.85 -5.54 7.62
CA ASP A 647 23.30 -5.62 7.48
C ASP A 647 23.69 -5.22 6.04
N ALA A 648 24.62 -4.26 5.91
CA ALA A 648 24.87 -3.43 4.73
C ALA A 648 25.37 -4.13 3.43
N GLU A 649 25.23 -5.45 3.28
CA GLU A 649 25.73 -6.21 2.13
C GLU A 649 24.59 -6.77 1.26
N THR A 650 23.90 -5.90 0.53
CA THR A 650 23.06 -6.34 -0.61
C THR A 650 23.73 -5.96 -1.92
N ASP A 651 24.67 -6.81 -2.37
CA ASP A 651 25.26 -6.75 -3.70
C ASP A 651 24.16 -6.92 -4.78
N SER A 652 23.61 -5.81 -5.25
CA SER A 652 22.53 -5.76 -6.25
C SER A 652 22.99 -6.04 -7.69
N ARG A 653 24.15 -6.70 -7.89
CA ARG A 653 24.77 -6.89 -9.21
C ARG A 653 24.64 -8.32 -9.73
N HIS A 654 23.42 -8.78 -10.03
CA HIS A 654 23.20 -9.98 -10.83
C HIS A 654 22.26 -9.74 -12.01
N SER A 655 22.84 -9.31 -13.14
CA SER A 655 22.14 -9.04 -14.41
C SER A 655 22.04 -10.26 -15.34
N GLY A 656 22.00 -11.49 -14.81
CA GLY A 656 22.04 -12.74 -15.59
C GLY A 656 20.68 -13.36 -15.97
N GLN A 657 19.55 -12.91 -15.39
CA GLN A 657 18.27 -13.62 -15.59
C GLN A 657 17.67 -13.41 -17.00
N PRO A 658 17.00 -14.42 -17.60
CA PRO A 658 16.31 -14.28 -18.89
C PRO A 658 15.23 -13.19 -18.86
N LEU A 659 15.06 -12.46 -19.97
CA LEU A 659 14.07 -11.37 -20.11
C LEU A 659 12.64 -11.75 -19.68
N ARG A 660 12.23 -12.99 -19.98
CA ARG A 660 10.91 -13.52 -19.60
C ARG A 660 10.70 -13.56 -18.09
N VAL A 661 11.70 -14.05 -17.36
CA VAL A 661 11.66 -14.11 -15.88
C VAL A 661 11.60 -12.71 -15.31
N ARG A 662 12.42 -11.78 -15.82
CA ARG A 662 12.39 -10.37 -15.35
C ARG A 662 11.03 -9.69 -15.56
N ILE A 663 10.37 -9.94 -16.69
CA ILE A 663 9.05 -9.36 -16.97
C ILE A 663 8.00 -9.91 -16.01
N SER A 664 7.95 -11.23 -15.80
CA SER A 664 6.97 -11.80 -14.87
C SER A 664 7.25 -11.45 -13.41
N LEU A 665 8.51 -11.42 -12.98
CA LEU A 665 8.88 -10.92 -11.64
C LEU A 665 8.51 -9.45 -11.45
N SER A 666 8.51 -8.66 -12.53
CA SER A 666 8.06 -7.27 -12.46
C SER A 666 6.55 -7.12 -12.24
N GLN A 667 5.76 -8.16 -12.53
CA GLN A 667 4.30 -8.18 -12.38
C GLN A 667 3.83 -8.80 -11.05
N LEU A 668 4.61 -9.70 -10.45
CA LEU A 668 4.22 -10.37 -9.21
C LEU A 668 3.86 -9.36 -8.10
N TYR A 669 2.70 -9.53 -7.45
CA TYR A 669 2.13 -8.62 -6.44
C TYR A 669 2.02 -7.15 -6.90
N GLY A 670 1.81 -6.91 -8.20
CA GLY A 670 1.76 -5.57 -8.78
C GLY A 670 0.39 -4.89 -8.82
N SER A 671 -0.68 -5.58 -8.40
CA SER A 671 -2.05 -5.02 -8.38
C SER A 671 -2.24 -3.96 -7.30
N SER A 672 -3.30 -3.15 -7.43
CA SER A 672 -3.72 -2.18 -6.40
C SER A 672 -4.17 -2.89 -5.12
N VAL A 673 -4.83 -4.04 -5.23
CA VAL A 673 -5.27 -4.86 -4.09
C VAL A 673 -4.07 -5.38 -3.31
N ALA A 674 -3.05 -5.91 -4.00
CA ALA A 674 -1.83 -6.39 -3.36
C ALA A 674 -1.06 -5.26 -2.66
N ALA A 675 -0.92 -4.11 -3.32
CA ALA A 675 -0.28 -2.95 -2.71
C ALA A 675 -1.02 -2.47 -1.46
N SER A 676 -2.35 -2.37 -1.51
CA SER A 676 -3.17 -2.00 -0.35
C SER A 676 -3.04 -3.02 0.78
N LEU A 677 -3.11 -4.32 0.46
CA LEU A 677 -2.96 -5.41 1.42
C LEU A 677 -1.60 -5.34 2.13
N ILE A 678 -0.52 -5.17 1.38
CA ILE A 678 0.85 -5.10 1.90
C ILE A 678 1.04 -3.81 2.72
N GLY A 679 0.55 -2.67 2.25
CA GLY A 679 0.60 -1.40 2.98
C GLY A 679 -0.16 -1.47 4.32
N GLN A 680 -1.36 -2.05 4.33
CA GLN A 680 -2.15 -2.25 5.54
C GLN A 680 -1.50 -3.25 6.49
N ALA A 681 -0.90 -4.33 5.97
CA ALA A 681 -0.14 -5.28 6.77
C ALA A 681 1.05 -4.62 7.47
N VAL A 682 1.85 -3.80 6.75
CA VAL A 682 2.93 -3.00 7.36
C VAL A 682 2.38 -2.06 8.44
N CYS A 683 1.25 -1.41 8.17
CA CYS A 683 0.62 -0.52 9.15
C CYS A 683 0.21 -1.27 10.43
N GLN A 684 -0.44 -2.44 10.29
CA GLN A 684 -0.84 -3.26 11.43
C GLN A 684 0.37 -3.74 12.24
N THR A 685 1.42 -4.24 11.56
CA THR A 685 2.68 -4.62 12.21
C THR A 685 3.30 -3.44 12.96
N ALA A 686 3.33 -2.25 12.35
CA ALA A 686 3.84 -1.05 12.99
C ALA A 686 3.01 -0.66 14.22
N MET A 687 1.67 -0.70 14.14
CA MET A 687 0.78 -0.40 15.27
C MET A 687 1.01 -1.35 16.45
N THR A 688 1.04 -2.67 16.21
CA THR A 688 1.29 -3.66 17.27
C THR A 688 2.67 -3.46 17.90
N ARG A 689 3.70 -3.22 17.09
CA ARG A 689 5.07 -3.05 17.59
C ARG A 689 5.31 -1.70 18.27
N THR A 690 4.57 -0.66 17.91
CA THR A 690 4.55 0.60 18.67
C THR A 690 4.04 0.35 20.10
N LEU A 691 2.95 -0.41 20.28
CA LEU A 691 2.44 -0.75 21.62
C LEU A 691 3.44 -1.60 22.39
N LEU A 692 4.00 -2.63 21.74
CA LEU A 692 5.00 -3.48 22.37
C LEU A 692 6.24 -2.68 22.81
N CYS A 693 6.79 -1.80 21.96
CA CYS A 693 7.93 -0.96 22.32
C CYS A 693 7.58 0.03 23.44
N ARG A 694 6.37 0.60 23.42
CA ARG A 694 5.86 1.49 24.48
C ARG A 694 5.86 0.77 25.83
N ASP A 695 5.25 -0.41 25.89
CA ASP A 695 5.13 -1.19 27.11
C ASP A 695 6.48 -1.71 27.58
N LEU A 696 7.34 -2.11 26.64
CA LEU A 696 8.71 -2.54 26.94
C LEU A 696 9.52 -1.40 27.54
N LEU A 697 9.40 -0.19 27.01
CA LEU A 697 10.07 0.98 27.54
C LEU A 697 9.60 1.29 28.97
N ILE A 698 8.28 1.28 29.24
CA ILE A 698 7.72 1.46 30.59
C ILE A 698 8.23 0.37 31.54
N LEU A 699 8.25 -0.89 31.09
CA LEU A 699 8.71 -2.02 31.89
C LEU A 699 10.21 -1.95 32.20
N GLN A 700 11.04 -1.48 31.25
CA GLN A 700 12.46 -1.23 31.46
C GLN A 700 12.68 -0.13 32.51
N GLN A 701 11.89 0.94 32.49
CA GLN A 701 11.94 1.99 33.53
C GLN A 701 11.52 1.46 34.91
N LEU A 702 10.47 0.62 34.96
CA LEU A 702 10.04 -0.03 36.20
C LEU A 702 11.16 -0.93 36.75
N TYR A 703 11.80 -1.72 35.89
CA TYR A 703 12.90 -2.59 36.28
C TYR A 703 14.10 -1.81 36.83
N LEU A 704 14.48 -0.68 36.22
CA LEU A 704 15.51 0.20 36.77
C LEU A 704 15.14 0.71 38.17
N ARG A 705 13.88 1.11 38.38
CA ARG A 705 13.41 1.63 39.67
C ARG A 705 13.38 0.55 40.77
N ILE A 706 13.00 -0.68 40.45
CA ILE A 706 13.06 -1.83 41.37
C ILE A 706 14.52 -2.20 41.67
N GLY A 707 15.37 -2.25 40.64
CA GLY A 707 16.80 -2.52 40.74
C GLY A 707 17.50 -1.62 41.75
N ASN A 708 17.16 -0.33 41.75
CA ASN A 708 17.69 0.66 42.69
C ASN A 708 17.25 0.44 44.16
N ASN A 709 16.13 -0.27 44.39
CA ASN A 709 15.54 -0.43 45.72
C ASN A 709 15.81 -1.80 46.37
N VAL A 710 16.02 -2.87 45.58
CA VAL A 710 16.01 -4.26 46.08
C VAL A 710 17.30 -5.06 45.77
N PHE A 711 18.06 -4.70 44.72
CA PHE A 711 19.16 -5.54 44.23
C PHE A 711 20.56 -4.96 44.52
N VAL A 712 21.34 -5.65 45.37
CA VAL A 712 22.81 -5.54 45.44
C VAL A 712 23.35 -6.96 45.23
N PRO A 713 23.40 -7.47 43.99
CA PRO A 713 24.62 -7.35 43.17
C PRO A 713 24.37 -7.34 41.64
N GLY A 714 24.77 -6.28 40.91
CA GLY A 714 24.71 -6.27 39.44
C GLY A 714 24.79 -4.90 38.76
N SER A 715 25.63 -3.96 39.23
CA SER A 715 25.69 -2.59 38.68
C SER A 715 25.94 -2.54 37.17
N ALA A 716 26.60 -3.53 36.59
CA ALA A 716 26.86 -3.60 35.14
C ALA A 716 25.61 -3.89 34.31
N GLN A 717 24.68 -4.71 34.79
CA GLN A 717 23.45 -5.07 34.07
C GLN A 717 22.45 -3.91 34.03
N LEU A 718 22.27 -3.23 35.16
CA LEU A 718 21.44 -2.01 35.22
C LEU A 718 22.05 -0.87 34.39
N LEU A 719 23.38 -0.76 34.37
CA LEU A 719 24.08 0.21 33.53
C LEU A 719 23.92 -0.12 32.04
N GLN A 720 23.98 -1.40 31.66
CA GLN A 720 23.70 -1.84 30.28
C GLN A 720 22.26 -1.51 29.87
N LEU A 721 21.28 -1.77 30.74
CA LEU A 721 19.89 -1.41 30.49
C LEU A 721 19.73 0.10 30.24
N GLN A 722 20.36 0.92 31.08
CA GLN A 722 20.28 2.38 31.00
C GLN A 722 21.03 2.96 29.78
N GLN A 723 22.18 2.41 29.40
CA GLN A 723 23.04 2.99 28.35
C GLN A 723 22.80 2.42 26.95
N ASP A 724 22.25 1.21 26.83
CA ASP A 724 22.12 0.49 25.56
C ASP A 724 20.64 0.19 25.25
N PHE A 725 19.95 -0.54 26.14
CA PHE A 725 18.63 -1.09 25.81
C PHE A 725 17.50 -0.07 25.82
N ILE A 726 17.49 0.88 26.76
CA ILE A 726 16.49 1.95 26.81
C ILE A 726 16.59 2.87 25.57
N PRO A 727 17.79 3.40 25.21
CA PRO A 727 17.94 4.17 23.97
C PRO A 727 17.57 3.38 22.72
N ARG A 728 17.93 2.09 22.65
CA ARG A 728 17.56 1.22 21.52
C ARG A 728 16.03 1.04 21.42
N CYS A 729 15.36 0.78 22.54
CA CYS A 729 13.90 0.67 22.61
C CYS A 729 13.20 1.99 22.22
N SER A 730 13.73 3.11 22.68
CA SER A 730 13.28 4.47 22.33
C SER A 730 13.38 4.72 20.82
N ASN A 731 14.50 4.35 20.19
CA ASN A 731 14.67 4.48 18.73
C ASN A 731 13.72 3.55 17.94
N LEU A 732 13.51 2.32 18.41
CA LEU A 732 12.54 1.40 17.80
C LEU A 732 11.11 1.95 17.91
N LEU A 733 10.73 2.51 19.06
CA LEU A 733 9.44 3.16 19.25
C LEU A 733 9.24 4.31 18.26
N CYS A 734 10.23 5.20 18.11
CA CYS A 734 10.19 6.27 17.12
C CYS A 734 10.10 5.73 15.67
N THR A 735 10.82 4.65 15.37
CA THR A 735 10.82 4.02 14.03
C THR A 735 9.45 3.44 13.70
N TYR A 736 8.86 2.64 14.59
CA TYR A 736 7.53 2.07 14.37
C TYR A 736 6.43 3.15 14.37
N HIS A 737 6.56 4.21 15.17
CA HIS A 737 5.67 5.37 15.10
C HIS A 737 5.75 6.06 13.73
N LEU A 738 6.96 6.27 13.19
CA LEU A 738 7.13 6.81 11.84
C LEU A 738 6.47 5.91 10.79
N LEU A 739 6.70 4.59 10.85
CA LEU A 739 6.10 3.64 9.91
C LEU A 739 4.57 3.65 9.99
N LYS A 740 4.01 3.73 11.21
CA LYS A 740 2.56 3.91 11.45
C LYS A 740 2.07 5.19 10.77
N GLN A 741 2.69 6.34 11.05
CA GLN A 741 2.26 7.63 10.49
C GLN A 741 2.35 7.65 8.96
N MET A 742 3.46 7.18 8.38
CA MET A 742 3.63 7.13 6.92
C MET A 742 2.64 6.15 6.26
N SER A 743 2.29 5.04 6.93
CA SER A 743 1.31 4.08 6.40
C SER A 743 -0.12 4.62 6.42
N LEU A 744 -0.44 5.53 7.35
CA LEU A 744 -1.74 6.21 7.43
C LEU A 744 -1.84 7.44 6.52
N THR A 745 -0.70 8.04 6.14
CA THR A 745 -0.66 9.27 5.35
C THR A 745 -1.02 9.03 3.89
N LEU A 746 -2.07 9.69 3.40
CA LEU A 746 -2.48 9.65 1.99
C LEU A 746 -1.52 10.48 1.10
N SER A 747 -1.25 9.96 -0.09
CA SER A 747 -0.51 10.69 -1.13
C SER A 747 -1.37 11.80 -1.72
N SER A 748 -0.76 12.95 -2.01
CA SER A 748 -1.40 14.07 -2.70
C SER A 748 -1.56 13.80 -4.19
N SER A 749 -2.67 14.24 -4.76
CA SER A 749 -2.92 14.22 -6.20
C SER A 749 -2.06 15.29 -6.90
N VAL A 750 -1.07 14.85 -7.69
CA VAL A 750 -0.15 15.76 -8.41
C VAL A 750 -0.51 15.77 -9.92
N PRO A 751 -0.83 16.94 -10.50
CA PRO A 751 -1.02 17.07 -11.94
C PRO A 751 0.21 16.62 -12.73
N LEU A 752 -0.02 15.90 -13.84
CA LEU A 752 1.07 15.35 -14.67
C LEU A 752 2.03 16.42 -15.20
N ASP A 753 1.54 17.64 -15.46
CA ASP A 753 2.37 18.75 -15.95
C ASP A 753 3.40 19.20 -14.91
N ILE A 754 2.99 19.28 -13.64
CA ILE A 754 3.88 19.66 -12.52
C ILE A 754 4.92 18.56 -12.30
N LEU A 755 4.49 17.29 -12.30
CA LEU A 755 5.38 16.15 -12.18
C LEU A 755 6.41 16.11 -13.31
N ASN A 756 5.98 16.34 -14.56
CA ASN A 756 6.88 16.35 -15.71
C ASN A 756 7.90 17.50 -15.64
N ALA A 757 7.47 18.68 -15.19
CA ALA A 757 8.38 19.81 -14.99
C ALA A 757 9.42 19.51 -13.90
N ASP A 758 9.00 18.93 -12.77
CA ASP A 758 9.92 18.56 -11.69
C ASP A 758 10.91 17.45 -12.12
N LEU A 759 10.44 16.44 -12.85
CA LEU A 759 11.31 15.40 -13.42
C LEU A 759 12.35 15.99 -14.38
N GLN A 760 12.01 17.04 -15.13
CA GLN A 760 13.00 17.77 -15.95
C GLN A 760 14.05 18.45 -15.05
N HIS A 761 13.65 19.09 -13.96
CA HIS A 761 14.59 19.70 -13.01
C HIS A 761 15.48 18.65 -12.29
N LEU A 762 14.91 17.51 -11.89
CA LEU A 762 15.64 16.42 -11.25
C LEU A 762 16.57 15.66 -12.22
N SER A 763 16.31 15.69 -13.54
CA SER A 763 17.15 15.02 -14.53
C SER A 763 18.62 15.50 -14.50
N VAL A 764 18.85 16.74 -14.06
CA VAL A 764 20.16 17.37 -13.86
C VAL A 764 21.02 16.62 -12.84
N LEU A 765 20.37 15.98 -11.86
CA LEU A 765 21.04 15.27 -10.77
C LEU A 765 21.61 13.93 -11.21
N GLU A 766 21.16 13.37 -12.35
CA GLU A 766 21.65 12.11 -12.93
C GLU A 766 21.58 10.90 -11.96
N LEU A 767 20.54 10.81 -11.11
CA LEU A 767 20.34 9.71 -10.16
C LEU A 767 20.28 8.28 -10.80
N SER A 768 20.15 8.19 -12.13
CA SER A 768 20.30 7.02 -13.05
C SER A 768 19.28 5.84 -13.00
N ASP A 769 19.00 5.33 -14.21
CA ASP A 769 18.39 4.08 -14.72
C ASP A 769 17.05 3.50 -14.24
N SER A 770 16.34 4.10 -13.29
CA SER A 770 14.99 3.63 -12.93
C SER A 770 13.92 4.08 -13.94
N THR A 771 13.85 3.35 -15.06
CA THR A 771 12.71 3.21 -16.00
C THR A 771 11.97 4.49 -16.38
N THR A 772 12.03 4.85 -17.67
CA THR A 772 11.04 5.65 -18.37
C THR A 772 9.67 5.58 -17.69
N PRO A 773 9.01 6.72 -17.35
CA PRO A 773 7.74 6.72 -16.65
C PRO A 773 6.71 5.97 -17.51
N THR A 774 6.57 4.67 -17.28
CA THR A 774 5.58 3.83 -17.95
C THR A 774 4.22 4.28 -17.44
N SER A 775 3.57 5.15 -18.22
CA SER A 775 2.15 5.51 -18.15
C SER A 775 1.59 5.51 -16.72
N ARG A 776 2.05 6.44 -15.88
CA ARG A 776 1.42 6.75 -14.58
C ARG A 776 0.04 7.34 -14.86
N ARG A 777 -0.98 6.48 -14.91
CA ARG A 777 -2.37 6.91 -15.14
C ARG A 777 -2.94 7.51 -13.87
N SER A 778 -3.81 8.51 -14.08
CA SER A 778 -4.85 8.98 -13.16
C SER A 778 -5.19 7.91 -12.13
N VAL A 779 -4.62 8.08 -10.94
CA VAL A 779 -4.84 7.21 -9.80
C VAL A 779 -6.27 7.50 -9.35
N LEU A 780 -7.23 6.71 -9.82
CA LEU A 780 -8.63 6.80 -9.39
C LEU A 780 -8.80 6.46 -7.90
N ASN A 781 -7.78 5.86 -7.26
CA ASN A 781 -7.85 5.35 -5.90
C ASN A 781 -6.91 6.11 -4.97
N PRO A 782 -7.37 6.69 -3.86
CA PRO A 782 -6.47 7.25 -2.87
C PRO A 782 -5.50 6.15 -2.38
N GLN A 783 -4.20 6.40 -2.48
CA GLN A 783 -3.14 5.52 -1.99
C GLN A 783 -2.39 6.20 -0.87
N THR A 784 -1.77 5.42 0.02
CA THR A 784 -0.85 5.97 1.03
C THR A 784 0.54 6.16 0.44
N VAL A 785 1.38 6.97 1.09
CA VAL A 785 2.77 7.16 0.64
C VAL A 785 3.58 5.85 0.67
N VAL A 786 3.25 4.94 1.58
CA VAL A 786 3.83 3.59 1.65
C VAL A 786 3.39 2.73 0.45
N GLU A 787 2.10 2.73 0.11
CA GLU A 787 1.59 2.02 -1.08
C GLU A 787 2.20 2.57 -2.39
N LEU A 788 2.35 3.90 -2.48
CA LEU A 788 2.99 4.59 -3.60
C LEU A 788 4.45 4.13 -3.76
N PHE A 789 5.20 4.05 -2.66
CA PHE A 789 6.58 3.57 -2.65
C PHE A 789 6.68 2.10 -3.06
N TYR A 790 5.78 1.26 -2.53
CA TYR A 790 5.72 -0.16 -2.89
C TYR A 790 5.54 -0.34 -4.40
N GLN A 791 4.55 0.32 -4.99
CA GLN A 791 4.20 0.18 -6.41
C GLN A 791 5.29 0.69 -7.36
N ASN A 792 5.95 1.80 -7.02
CA ASN A 792 6.89 2.46 -7.91
C ASN A 792 8.31 1.90 -7.83
N VAL A 793 8.79 1.58 -6.61
CA VAL A 793 10.22 1.29 -6.37
C VAL A 793 10.39 -0.04 -5.65
N ALA A 794 9.87 -0.19 -4.43
CA ALA A 794 10.25 -1.27 -3.53
C ALA A 794 9.90 -2.66 -4.07
N ARG A 795 8.74 -2.84 -4.71
CA ARG A 795 8.30 -4.14 -5.23
C ARG A 795 9.35 -4.79 -6.13
N LYS A 796 9.92 -4.04 -7.08
CA LYS A 796 10.91 -4.59 -8.03
C LYS A 796 12.19 -5.03 -7.31
N ALA A 797 12.65 -4.25 -6.34
CA ALA A 797 13.82 -4.58 -5.53
C ALA A 797 13.57 -5.83 -4.68
N ILE A 798 12.42 -5.89 -3.99
CA ILE A 798 11.99 -7.03 -3.16
C ILE A 798 11.90 -8.31 -3.99
N MET A 799 11.18 -8.30 -5.12
CA MET A 799 11.06 -9.50 -5.96
C MET A 799 12.41 -9.92 -6.53
N SER A 800 13.25 -8.97 -6.92
CA SER A 800 14.61 -9.30 -7.39
C SER A 800 15.45 -9.96 -6.29
N GLN A 801 15.30 -9.53 -5.02
CA GLN A 801 16.05 -10.09 -3.89
C GLN A 801 15.55 -11.48 -3.46
N ILE A 802 14.23 -11.71 -3.47
CA ILE A 802 13.65 -13.02 -3.14
C ILE A 802 14.06 -14.08 -4.16
N PHE A 803 14.01 -13.74 -5.45
CA PHE A 803 14.27 -14.69 -6.54
C PHE A 803 15.74 -14.70 -7.02
N SER A 804 16.62 -13.83 -6.51
CA SER A 804 18.07 -13.98 -6.71
C SER A 804 18.67 -15.06 -5.81
N GLN A 805 18.04 -15.32 -4.66
CA GLN A 805 18.45 -16.32 -3.68
C GLN A 805 17.98 -17.75 -4.01
N GLN A 806 17.09 -17.91 -5.01
CA GLN A 806 16.55 -19.20 -5.43
C GLN A 806 17.12 -19.59 -6.80
N ASP A 807 17.60 -20.83 -6.96
CA ASP A 807 18.01 -21.36 -8.28
C ASP A 807 16.78 -21.48 -9.20
N VAL A 808 16.56 -20.47 -10.06
CA VAL A 808 15.40 -20.37 -10.98
C VAL A 808 15.52 -21.34 -12.19
N GLU A 809 16.51 -22.23 -12.22
CA GLU A 809 16.77 -23.08 -13.40
C GLU A 809 15.70 -24.18 -13.65
N GLY A 810 14.70 -24.34 -12.77
CA GLY A 810 13.56 -25.24 -12.99
C GLY A 810 12.22 -24.51 -13.09
N ASN A 811 11.38 -24.86 -14.08
CA ASN A 811 9.97 -24.47 -14.25
C ASN A 811 9.02 -24.91 -13.09
N GLN A 812 9.52 -25.05 -11.85
CA GLN A 812 8.82 -25.67 -10.72
C GLN A 812 8.85 -24.84 -9.43
N THR A 813 9.21 -23.56 -9.45
CA THR A 813 9.01 -22.69 -8.28
C THR A 813 7.51 -22.47 -8.07
N MET A 814 6.93 -23.13 -7.06
CA MET A 814 5.54 -22.92 -6.66
C MET A 814 5.44 -21.74 -5.70
N LEU A 815 4.48 -20.86 -5.94
CA LEU A 815 4.18 -19.71 -5.08
C LEU A 815 3.45 -20.20 -3.82
N HIS A 816 4.16 -20.23 -2.69
CA HIS A 816 3.56 -20.53 -1.39
C HIS A 816 3.24 -19.23 -0.64
N TRP A 817 1.95 -18.94 -0.45
CA TRP A 817 1.47 -17.67 0.10
C TRP A 817 2.08 -17.32 1.47
N PRO A 818 2.04 -18.20 2.49
CA PRO A 818 2.61 -17.90 3.81
C PRO A 818 4.08 -17.45 3.76
N GLN A 819 4.91 -18.16 3.01
CA GLN A 819 6.35 -17.87 2.94
C GLN A 819 6.62 -16.59 2.14
N MET A 820 5.98 -16.46 0.98
CA MET A 820 6.18 -15.31 0.10
C MET A 820 5.75 -14.01 0.77
N ILE A 821 4.56 -13.98 1.41
CA ILE A 821 4.06 -12.75 2.01
C ILE A 821 4.89 -12.31 3.22
N SER A 822 5.34 -13.24 4.07
CA SER A 822 6.22 -12.92 5.20
C SER A 822 7.56 -12.35 4.71
N SER A 823 8.18 -12.94 3.69
CA SER A 823 9.42 -12.41 3.10
C SER A 823 9.22 -11.02 2.49
N VAL A 824 8.12 -10.81 1.77
CA VAL A 824 7.79 -9.49 1.18
C VAL A 824 7.61 -8.45 2.27
N LEU A 825 6.90 -8.76 3.36
CA LEU A 825 6.68 -7.81 4.47
C LEU A 825 7.98 -7.48 5.20
N THR A 826 8.81 -8.46 5.52
CA THR A 826 10.10 -8.22 6.20
C THR A 826 11.01 -7.33 5.36
N LEU A 827 11.19 -7.65 4.07
CA LEU A 827 12.00 -6.84 3.17
C LEU A 827 11.39 -5.44 2.95
N PHE A 828 10.07 -5.32 2.90
CA PHE A 828 9.43 -4.04 2.71
C PHE A 828 9.61 -3.11 3.92
N CYS A 829 9.45 -3.64 5.15
CA CYS A 829 9.77 -2.90 6.38
C CYS A 829 11.25 -2.49 6.42
N GLN A 830 12.16 -3.35 5.97
CA GLN A 830 13.60 -3.04 5.83
C GLN A 830 13.87 -1.86 4.88
N PHE A 831 13.18 -1.79 3.73
CA PHE A 831 13.30 -0.67 2.79
C PHE A 831 12.68 0.63 3.29
N LEU A 832 11.67 0.55 4.17
CA LEU A 832 11.07 1.70 4.83
C LEU A 832 11.88 2.18 6.05
N TRP A 833 12.84 1.37 6.51
CA TRP A 833 13.63 1.65 7.72
C TRP A 833 14.47 2.93 7.54
N PRO A 834 14.43 3.90 8.48
CA PRO A 834 15.05 5.21 8.28
C PRO A 834 16.57 5.20 8.09
N SER A 835 17.24 4.21 8.68
CA SER A 835 18.69 4.01 8.55
C SER A 835 19.09 3.16 7.35
N ASN A 836 18.14 2.74 6.50
CA ASN A 836 18.46 1.96 5.31
C ASN A 836 19.40 2.77 4.37
N PRO A 837 20.58 2.22 4.00
CA PRO A 837 21.58 2.96 3.24
C PRO A 837 21.13 3.30 1.81
N SER A 838 20.19 2.54 1.24
CA SER A 838 19.69 2.77 -0.11
C SER A 838 18.89 4.07 -0.26
N PHE A 839 18.32 4.58 0.85
CA PHE A 839 17.56 5.84 0.92
C PHE A 839 16.38 5.95 -0.08
N LEU A 840 15.87 4.80 -0.55
CA LEU A 840 14.90 4.74 -1.65
C LEU A 840 13.53 5.32 -1.31
N PHE A 841 13.09 5.24 -0.04
CA PHE A 841 11.76 5.72 0.35
C PHE A 841 11.66 7.26 0.28
N PRO A 842 12.52 8.05 0.95
CA PRO A 842 12.51 9.51 0.79
C PRO A 842 12.78 9.96 -0.65
N GLU A 843 13.68 9.28 -1.38
CA GLU A 843 13.93 9.54 -2.80
C GLU A 843 12.66 9.36 -3.64
N CYS A 844 11.90 8.28 -3.41
CA CYS A 844 10.65 8.03 -4.10
C CYS A 844 9.61 9.13 -3.84
N LEU A 845 9.49 9.64 -2.61
CA LEU A 845 8.57 10.74 -2.30
C LEU A 845 8.97 12.03 -3.01
N MET A 846 10.27 12.33 -3.08
CA MET A 846 10.79 13.49 -3.82
C MET A 846 10.46 13.41 -5.31
N VAL A 847 10.74 12.26 -5.96
CA VAL A 847 10.51 12.03 -7.40
C VAL A 847 9.02 12.02 -7.78
N ASN A 848 8.13 11.78 -6.82
CA ASN A 848 6.67 11.83 -7.02
C ASN A 848 6.02 13.12 -6.48
N CYS A 849 6.83 14.16 -6.21
CA CYS A 849 6.40 15.48 -5.72
C CYS A 849 5.55 15.44 -4.43
N GLN A 850 5.78 14.46 -3.55
CA GLN A 850 5.07 14.33 -2.27
C GLN A 850 5.77 15.16 -1.17
N TYR A 851 5.99 16.45 -1.43
CA TYR A 851 6.87 17.29 -0.59
C TYR A 851 6.34 17.53 0.82
N ALA A 852 5.02 17.66 1.00
CA ALA A 852 4.43 17.89 2.32
C ALA A 852 4.62 16.68 3.23
N GLN A 853 4.34 15.48 2.72
CA GLN A 853 4.53 14.21 3.43
C GLN A 853 6.02 13.97 3.71
N LEU A 854 6.89 14.34 2.77
CA LEU A 854 8.33 14.21 2.92
C LEU A 854 8.92 15.18 3.95
N GLN A 855 8.42 16.43 4.00
CA GLN A 855 8.77 17.37 5.08
C GLN A 855 8.38 16.82 6.45
N GLU A 856 7.19 16.23 6.56
CA GLU A 856 6.74 15.61 7.81
C GLU A 856 7.58 14.39 8.20
N CYS A 857 7.94 13.54 7.24
CA CYS A 857 8.88 12.44 7.46
C CYS A 857 10.23 12.93 8.00
N VAL A 858 10.81 13.97 7.37
CA VAL A 858 12.08 14.57 7.82
C VAL A 858 11.94 15.17 9.22
N ARG A 859 10.81 15.82 9.52
CA ARG A 859 10.51 16.40 10.84
C ARG A 859 10.51 15.33 11.92
N LEU A 860 9.82 14.21 11.67
CA LEU A 860 9.70 13.09 12.61
C LEU A 860 11.05 12.38 12.83
N VAL A 861 11.87 12.22 11.80
CA VAL A 861 13.16 11.49 11.86
C VAL A 861 14.30 12.33 12.48
N GLY A 862 14.31 13.63 12.22
CA GLY A 862 15.45 14.52 12.50
C GLY A 862 16.01 14.51 13.94
N PRO A 863 15.21 14.42 15.02
CA PRO A 863 15.72 14.51 16.38
C PRO A 863 16.55 13.31 16.87
N TRP A 864 16.31 12.12 16.33
CA TRP A 864 16.83 10.86 16.89
C TRP A 864 17.66 10.04 15.89
N CYS A 865 17.36 10.08 14.59
CA CYS A 865 18.11 9.32 13.60
C CYS A 865 19.42 10.03 13.21
N GLN A 866 20.55 9.34 13.35
CA GLN A 866 21.88 9.86 13.02
C GLN A 866 22.42 9.30 11.69
N VAL A 867 21.62 8.51 10.97
CA VAL A 867 21.98 7.90 9.68
C VAL A 867 21.29 8.68 8.56
N ASN A 868 21.94 8.82 7.41
CA ASN A 868 21.42 9.55 6.24
C ASN A 868 21.08 11.03 6.50
N VAL A 869 21.73 11.66 7.49
CA VAL A 869 21.45 13.06 7.89
C VAL A 869 21.67 14.02 6.72
N GLY A 870 22.75 13.84 5.95
CA GLY A 870 23.03 14.65 4.76
C GLY A 870 21.97 14.47 3.67
N SER A 871 21.54 13.24 3.45
CA SER A 871 20.53 12.86 2.45
C SER A 871 19.16 13.44 2.81
N TYR A 872 18.74 13.39 4.08
CA TYR A 872 17.52 14.05 4.55
C TYR A 872 17.61 15.57 4.42
N ARG A 873 18.76 16.20 4.69
CA ARG A 873 18.97 17.64 4.47
C ARG A 873 18.88 17.99 2.99
N PHE A 874 19.47 17.19 2.10
CA PHE A 874 19.37 17.40 0.66
C PHE A 874 17.92 17.38 0.17
N VAL A 875 17.17 16.35 0.54
CA VAL A 875 15.77 16.20 0.14
C VAL A 875 14.87 17.28 0.75
N LEU A 876 15.12 17.67 2.01
CA LEU A 876 14.43 18.82 2.62
C LEU A 876 14.71 20.12 1.87
N GLY A 877 15.95 20.31 1.41
CA GLY A 877 16.33 21.43 0.55
C GLY A 877 15.52 21.48 -0.74
N HIS A 878 15.31 20.32 -1.38
CA HIS A 878 14.41 20.18 -2.52
C HIS A 878 12.96 20.53 -2.19
N CYS A 879 12.43 20.05 -1.06
CA CYS A 879 11.08 20.42 -0.64
C CYS A 879 10.92 21.93 -0.48
N TYR A 880 11.90 22.62 0.11
CA TYR A 880 11.88 24.08 0.24
C TYR A 880 12.00 24.80 -1.11
N LEU A 881 12.74 24.27 -2.08
CA LEU A 881 12.75 24.81 -3.45
C LEU A 881 11.35 24.74 -4.07
N ALA A 882 10.68 23.59 -3.95
CA ALA A 882 9.34 23.39 -4.47
C ALA A 882 8.30 24.30 -3.78
N SER A 883 8.47 24.59 -2.49
CA SER A 883 7.64 25.55 -1.74
C SER A 883 7.99 27.03 -2.01
N GLY A 884 9.01 27.32 -2.82
CA GLY A 884 9.48 28.69 -3.11
C GLY A 884 10.34 29.33 -2.01
N GLU A 885 10.77 28.57 -1.01
CA GLU A 885 11.60 29.02 0.12
C GLU A 885 13.10 28.84 -0.15
N GLY A 886 13.60 29.48 -1.22
CA GLY A 886 14.96 29.24 -1.73
C GLY A 886 16.11 29.48 -0.75
N GLN A 887 15.98 30.40 0.21
CA GLN A 887 17.02 30.64 1.22
C GLN A 887 17.18 29.47 2.20
N LYS A 888 16.05 28.88 2.66
CA LYS A 888 16.10 27.69 3.51
C LYS A 888 16.64 26.49 2.75
N ALA A 889 16.25 26.36 1.48
CA ALA A 889 16.78 25.32 0.60
C ALA A 889 18.31 25.38 0.50
N LEU A 890 18.86 26.58 0.25
CA LEU A 890 20.31 26.79 0.17
C LEU A 890 21.02 26.37 1.46
N GLN A 891 20.47 26.72 2.63
CA GLN A 891 21.03 26.30 3.91
C GLN A 891 21.06 24.77 4.03
N CYS A 892 19.96 24.10 3.69
CA CYS A 892 19.90 22.64 3.73
C CYS A 892 20.91 21.98 2.78
N PHE A 893 21.10 22.52 1.57
CA PHE A 893 22.12 22.01 0.65
C PHE A 893 23.55 22.20 1.16
N GLN A 894 23.82 23.29 1.88
CA GLN A 894 25.11 23.54 2.52
C GLN A 894 25.38 22.57 3.66
N GLU A 895 24.37 22.30 4.50
CA GLU A 895 24.45 21.33 5.60
C GLU A 895 24.69 19.90 5.06
N ALA A 896 24.01 19.51 3.97
CA ALA A 896 24.19 18.21 3.33
C ALA A 896 25.59 17.98 2.77
N ALA A 897 26.29 19.05 2.35
CA ALA A 897 27.62 18.94 1.76
C ALA A 897 28.68 18.32 2.71
N ALA A 898 28.46 18.39 4.02
CA ALA A 898 29.38 17.84 5.02
C ALA A 898 29.47 16.30 4.98
N GLU A 899 28.41 15.62 4.53
CA GLU A 899 28.25 14.16 4.62
C GLU A 899 28.31 13.45 3.25
N VAL A 900 28.62 14.17 2.16
CA VAL A 900 28.63 13.66 0.78
C VAL A 900 29.55 12.45 0.57
N ASP A 901 30.65 12.39 1.33
CA ASP A 901 31.66 11.32 1.27
C ASP A 901 31.34 10.11 2.16
N LYS A 902 30.23 10.14 2.91
CA LYS A 902 29.85 9.09 3.86
C LYS A 902 28.58 8.35 3.48
N GLU A 903 27.66 9.01 2.77
CA GLU A 903 26.31 8.49 2.52
C GLU A 903 26.12 8.03 1.07
N GLU A 904 25.59 6.82 0.87
CA GLU A 904 25.50 6.17 -0.45
C GLU A 904 24.67 6.98 -1.47
N PHE A 905 23.53 7.54 -1.02
CA PHE A 905 22.67 8.37 -1.87
C PHE A 905 23.39 9.63 -2.37
N LEU A 906 24.13 10.33 -1.49
CA LEU A 906 24.89 11.52 -1.89
C LEU A 906 26.09 11.16 -2.78
N MET A 907 26.73 9.99 -2.55
CA MET A 907 27.79 9.49 -3.42
C MET A 907 27.26 9.21 -4.85
N LYS A 908 26.05 8.65 -4.98
CA LYS A 908 25.39 8.46 -6.29
C LYS A 908 25.22 9.77 -7.06
N LEU A 909 24.85 10.85 -6.38
CA LEU A 909 24.73 12.20 -6.99
C LEU A 909 26.05 12.75 -7.54
N THR A 910 27.18 12.38 -6.93
CA THR A 910 28.52 12.82 -7.38
C THR A 910 29.07 12.03 -8.56
N GLY A 911 28.42 10.92 -8.94
CA GLY A 911 28.80 10.07 -10.07
C GLY A 911 29.94 9.09 -9.76
N SER A 912 29.97 7.95 -10.46
CA SER A 912 31.05 6.94 -10.44
C SER A 912 31.91 6.99 -11.70
N ASP A 913 32.05 8.16 -12.32
CA ASP A 913 32.89 8.31 -13.50
C ASP A 913 34.38 8.31 -13.10
N GLU A 914 35.02 7.16 -13.31
CA GLU A 914 36.47 6.94 -13.08
C GLU A 914 37.36 7.97 -13.82
N GLU A 915 36.84 8.68 -14.83
CA GLU A 915 37.57 9.70 -15.60
C GLU A 915 37.66 11.10 -14.93
N ALA A 916 36.76 11.43 -13.99
CA ALA A 916 36.80 12.70 -13.25
C ALA A 916 37.52 12.61 -11.89
N ALA A 917 37.85 11.39 -11.46
CA ALA A 917 38.25 11.06 -10.09
C ALA A 917 39.67 11.51 -9.68
N THR A 918 40.52 12.01 -10.60
CA THR A 918 41.93 12.27 -10.27
C THR A 918 42.25 13.69 -9.78
N ALA A 919 41.30 14.65 -9.74
CA ALA A 919 41.61 16.03 -9.31
C ALA A 919 40.51 16.79 -8.54
N THR A 920 39.22 16.48 -8.71
CA THR A 920 38.10 17.23 -8.11
C THR A 920 37.55 16.59 -6.83
N THR A 921 37.29 17.39 -5.80
CA THR A 921 36.72 16.90 -4.52
C THR A 921 35.24 16.51 -4.68
N PRO A 922 34.75 15.46 -3.99
CA PRO A 922 33.34 15.06 -4.04
C PRO A 922 32.36 16.18 -3.68
N ARG A 923 32.72 17.02 -2.70
CA ARG A 923 31.94 18.21 -2.31
C ARG A 923 31.80 19.23 -3.43
N LEU A 924 32.85 19.45 -4.22
CA LEU A 924 32.80 20.34 -5.37
C LEU A 924 31.92 19.78 -6.49
N LEU A 925 31.94 18.45 -6.72
CA LEU A 925 31.03 17.80 -7.66
C LEU A 925 29.57 17.95 -7.22
N TYR A 926 29.30 17.74 -5.93
CA TYR A 926 27.99 17.98 -5.34
C TYR A 926 27.53 19.43 -5.50
N TYR A 927 28.36 20.43 -5.16
CA TYR A 927 28.00 21.82 -5.37
C TYR A 927 27.76 22.16 -6.84
N ASN A 928 28.51 21.56 -7.77
CA ASN A 928 28.26 21.75 -9.20
C ASN A 928 26.87 21.23 -9.63
N LYS A 929 26.41 20.10 -9.07
CA LYS A 929 25.06 19.57 -9.30
C LYS A 929 23.99 20.51 -8.75
N VAL A 930 24.12 20.95 -7.50
CA VAL A 930 23.17 21.89 -6.88
C VAL A 930 23.16 23.23 -7.62
N LEU A 931 24.31 23.73 -8.08
CA LEU A 931 24.39 24.95 -8.88
C LEU A 931 23.62 24.82 -10.20
N ARG A 932 23.72 23.68 -10.91
CA ARG A 932 22.93 23.44 -12.13
C ARG A 932 21.43 23.40 -11.83
N LEU A 933 21.03 22.75 -10.74
CA LEU A 933 19.64 22.72 -10.30
C LEU A 933 19.09 24.13 -10.05
N LEU A 934 19.83 24.97 -9.30
CA LEU A 934 19.41 26.35 -9.01
C LEU A 934 19.36 27.23 -10.27
N GLU A 935 20.22 26.97 -11.25
CA GLU A 935 20.19 27.65 -12.56
C GLU A 935 18.97 27.26 -13.39
N ASP A 936 18.61 25.98 -13.43
CA ASP A 936 17.47 25.49 -14.20
C ASP A 936 16.13 25.96 -13.60
N ILE A 937 16.07 26.14 -12.28
CA ILE A 937 14.91 26.75 -11.60
C ILE A 937 14.91 28.29 -11.78
N GLY A 938 16.05 28.90 -12.09
CA GLY A 938 16.17 30.33 -12.35
C GLY A 938 16.33 31.20 -11.10
N LEU A 939 17.13 30.76 -10.13
CA LEU A 939 17.39 31.48 -8.86
C LEU A 939 18.81 32.06 -8.80
N PRO A 940 19.11 33.16 -9.53
CA PRO A 940 20.48 33.66 -9.73
C PRO A 940 21.19 34.12 -8.44
N GLU A 941 20.47 34.69 -7.47
CA GLU A 941 21.07 35.12 -6.19
C GLU A 941 21.62 33.93 -5.38
N LEU A 942 20.91 32.81 -5.37
CA LEU A 942 21.33 31.60 -4.66
C LEU A 942 22.52 30.94 -5.38
N VAL A 943 22.53 30.98 -6.71
CA VAL A 943 23.65 30.50 -7.52
C VAL A 943 24.93 31.26 -7.19
N VAL A 944 24.87 32.59 -7.06
CA VAL A 944 26.02 33.42 -6.66
C VAL A 944 26.53 33.02 -5.26
N ASN A 945 25.63 32.89 -4.28
CA ASN A 945 26.00 32.56 -2.90
C ASN A 945 26.69 31.18 -2.82
N LEU A 946 26.10 30.17 -3.47
CA LEU A 946 26.64 28.82 -3.48
C LEU A 946 27.95 28.73 -4.27
N ALA A 947 28.06 29.43 -5.41
CA ALA A 947 29.27 29.44 -6.22
C ALA A 947 30.44 30.11 -5.49
N THR A 948 30.15 31.16 -4.70
CA THR A 948 31.16 31.83 -3.86
C THR A 948 31.71 30.87 -2.80
N LEU A 949 30.85 30.04 -2.19
CA LEU A 949 31.28 28.99 -1.27
C LEU A 949 32.04 27.87 -1.98
N ALA A 950 31.59 27.44 -3.17
CA ALA A 950 32.26 26.38 -3.92
C ALA A 950 33.70 26.73 -4.33
N ILE A 951 34.05 28.03 -4.42
CA ILE A 951 35.43 28.47 -4.70
C ILE A 951 36.40 28.05 -3.60
N SER A 952 35.99 28.08 -2.32
CA SER A 952 36.87 27.64 -1.23
C SER A 952 37.14 26.14 -1.24
N GLU A 953 36.29 25.34 -1.89
CA GLU A 953 36.51 23.91 -2.10
C GLU A 953 37.37 23.62 -3.35
N ALA A 954 37.45 24.57 -4.29
CA ALA A 954 38.17 24.42 -5.56
C ALA A 954 39.63 24.90 -5.52
N VAL A 955 40.25 25.04 -4.33
CA VAL A 955 41.59 25.66 -4.14
C VAL A 955 42.68 25.03 -5.03
N ASN A 956 42.57 23.74 -5.32
CA ASN A 956 43.58 22.99 -6.07
C ASN A 956 43.26 22.82 -7.58
N ASP A 957 42.13 23.36 -8.07
CA ASP A 957 41.71 23.25 -9.47
C ASP A 957 41.42 24.62 -10.10
N GLU A 958 42.43 25.19 -10.76
CA GLU A 958 42.33 26.48 -11.44
C GLU A 958 41.25 26.51 -12.54
N ARG A 959 40.96 25.36 -13.18
CA ARG A 959 39.94 25.29 -14.25
C ARG A 959 38.53 25.39 -13.66
N CYS A 960 38.29 24.71 -12.54
CA CYS A 960 37.04 24.80 -11.80
C CYS A 960 36.85 26.19 -11.19
N GLN A 961 37.89 26.79 -10.61
CA GLN A 961 37.83 28.17 -10.12
C GLN A 961 37.46 29.16 -11.24
N ALA A 962 38.10 29.05 -12.40
CA ALA A 962 37.78 29.88 -13.55
C ALA A 962 36.33 29.69 -14.03
N ALA A 963 35.79 28.47 -13.94
CA ALA A 963 34.38 28.19 -14.27
C ALA A 963 33.41 28.84 -13.29
N LEU A 964 33.67 28.71 -11.99
CA LEU A 964 32.84 29.29 -10.93
C LEU A 964 32.85 30.83 -11.00
N TRP A 965 34.01 31.46 -11.20
CA TRP A 965 34.09 32.92 -11.37
C TRP A 965 33.36 33.41 -12.62
N THR A 966 33.40 32.65 -13.72
CA THR A 966 32.63 32.95 -14.93
C THR A 966 31.12 32.86 -14.67
N ARG A 967 30.69 31.86 -13.89
CA ARG A 967 29.29 31.68 -13.48
C ARG A 967 28.81 32.83 -12.58
N ILE A 968 29.59 33.19 -11.55
CA ILE A 968 29.31 34.33 -10.65
C ILE A 968 29.21 35.64 -11.46
N PHE A 969 30.16 35.88 -12.37
CA PHE A 969 30.14 37.04 -13.25
C PHE A 969 28.83 37.14 -14.05
N LYS A 970 28.43 36.04 -14.70
CA LYS A 970 27.22 36.00 -15.54
C LYS A 970 25.98 36.32 -14.74
N HIS A 971 25.78 35.69 -13.58
CA HIS A 971 24.59 35.90 -12.75
C HIS A 971 24.54 37.29 -12.11
N HIS A 972 25.67 37.86 -11.67
CA HIS A 972 25.71 39.26 -11.23
C HIS A 972 25.40 40.24 -12.35
N LEU A 973 25.85 39.95 -13.58
CA LEU A 973 25.54 40.76 -14.74
C LEU A 973 24.04 40.69 -15.08
N ASP A 974 23.44 39.50 -15.02
CA ASP A 974 22.01 39.29 -15.25
C ASP A 974 21.16 40.03 -14.19
N LEU A 975 21.57 39.99 -12.91
CA LEU A 975 20.96 40.75 -11.80
C LEU A 975 21.18 42.27 -11.87
N GLY A 976 22.09 42.75 -12.71
CA GLY A 976 22.42 44.18 -12.84
C GLY A 976 23.39 44.73 -11.78
N HIS A 977 24.06 43.85 -11.03
CA HIS A 977 25.08 44.20 -10.04
C HIS A 977 26.44 44.45 -10.71
N ASN A 978 26.55 45.56 -11.43
CA ASN A 978 27.70 45.86 -12.30
C ASN A 978 29.06 45.89 -11.59
N SER A 979 29.10 46.41 -10.36
CA SER A 979 30.34 46.48 -9.55
C SER A 979 30.83 45.10 -9.12
N GLN A 980 29.91 44.24 -8.68
CA GLN A 980 30.20 42.87 -8.24
C GLN A 980 30.58 41.98 -9.44
N ALA A 981 29.92 42.15 -10.59
CA ALA A 981 30.31 41.48 -11.82
C ALA A 981 31.74 41.88 -12.24
N TYR A 982 32.08 43.17 -12.18
CA TYR A 982 33.45 43.63 -12.46
C TYR A 982 34.48 43.04 -11.49
N GLU A 983 34.16 42.94 -10.20
CA GLU A 983 35.04 42.30 -9.21
C GLU A 983 35.26 40.82 -9.51
N ALA A 984 34.20 40.06 -9.80
CA ALA A 984 34.28 38.65 -10.18
C ALA A 984 35.13 38.42 -11.44
N LEU A 985 35.06 39.32 -12.41
CA LEU A 985 35.90 39.29 -13.61
C LEU A 985 37.38 39.46 -13.29
N MET A 986 37.72 40.36 -12.37
CA MET A 986 39.11 40.62 -11.99
C MET A 986 39.73 39.48 -11.19
N GLN A 987 38.90 38.70 -10.48
CA GLN A 987 39.33 37.55 -9.68
C GLN A 987 39.46 36.24 -10.47
N ASN A 988 39.06 36.21 -11.75
CA ASN A 988 39.15 35.02 -12.59
C ASN A 988 40.62 34.69 -12.96
N PRO A 989 41.13 33.48 -12.64
CA PRO A 989 42.52 33.11 -12.90
C PRO A 989 42.81 32.83 -14.39
N ASP A 990 41.79 32.50 -15.20
CA ASP A 990 41.95 32.21 -16.63
C ASP A 990 41.80 33.48 -17.48
N SER A 991 42.90 33.87 -18.13
CA SER A 991 42.99 35.04 -18.98
C SER A 991 42.08 34.97 -20.22
N SER A 992 41.80 33.77 -20.75
CA SER A 992 40.89 33.62 -21.89
C SER A 992 39.45 33.92 -21.48
N ARG A 993 38.97 33.28 -20.40
CA ARG A 993 37.60 33.47 -19.88
C ARG A 993 37.41 34.89 -19.35
N GLN A 994 38.42 35.49 -18.75
CA GLN A 994 38.40 36.88 -18.32
C GLN A 994 38.13 37.85 -19.48
N LEU A 995 38.74 37.62 -20.67
CA LEU A 995 38.49 38.44 -21.85
C LEU A 995 37.08 38.25 -22.43
N ASP A 996 36.54 37.04 -22.38
CA ASP A 996 35.17 36.78 -22.83
C ASP A 996 34.13 37.42 -21.88
N CYS A 997 34.33 37.31 -20.56
CA CYS A 997 33.54 38.04 -19.58
C CYS A 997 33.64 39.57 -19.80
N LEU A 998 34.83 40.08 -20.09
CA LEU A 998 35.05 41.51 -20.36
C LEU A 998 34.26 41.99 -21.57
N ARG A 999 34.29 41.22 -22.67
CA ARG A 999 33.50 41.52 -23.86
C ARG A 999 32.03 41.60 -23.49
N GLN A 1000 31.49 40.58 -22.82
CA GLN A 1000 30.09 40.52 -22.42
C GLN A 1000 29.68 41.68 -21.49
N LEU A 1001 30.52 42.05 -20.51
CA LEU A 1001 30.26 43.18 -19.61
C LEU A 1001 30.14 44.49 -20.41
N VAL A 1002 31.08 44.76 -21.31
CA VAL A 1002 31.07 45.96 -22.15
C VAL A 1002 29.83 45.97 -23.05
N VAL A 1003 29.44 44.81 -23.60
CA VAL A 1003 28.21 44.68 -24.42
C VAL A 1003 26.98 45.11 -23.63
N VAL A 1004 26.75 44.44 -22.50
CA VAL A 1004 25.53 44.57 -21.72
C VAL A 1004 25.42 45.96 -21.08
N LEU A 1005 26.51 46.53 -20.57
CA LEU A 1005 26.49 47.89 -20.02
C LEU A 1005 26.17 48.96 -21.07
N CYS A 1006 26.62 48.75 -22.31
CA CYS A 1006 26.30 49.64 -23.42
C CYS A 1006 24.83 49.51 -23.85
N GLU A 1007 24.30 48.28 -23.92
CA GLU A 1007 22.89 48.02 -24.26
C GLU A 1007 21.93 48.54 -23.19
N ARG A 1008 22.30 48.44 -21.90
CA ARG A 1008 21.53 48.97 -20.76
C ARG A 1008 21.72 50.47 -20.54
N ALA A 1009 22.52 51.16 -21.35
CA ALA A 1009 22.89 52.58 -21.21
C ALA A 1009 23.50 52.96 -19.84
N GLN A 1010 24.10 52.02 -19.12
CA GLN A 1010 24.77 52.23 -17.83
C GLN A 1010 26.23 52.67 -18.01
N LEU A 1011 26.41 53.76 -18.77
CA LEU A 1011 27.71 54.22 -19.27
C LEU A 1011 28.64 54.79 -18.20
N ARG A 1012 28.08 55.25 -17.07
CA ARG A 1012 28.83 55.84 -15.97
C ARG A 1012 29.73 54.81 -15.28
N ASP A 1013 29.21 53.60 -15.06
CA ASP A 1013 29.92 52.52 -14.38
C ASP A 1013 31.14 52.07 -15.20
N LEU A 1014 30.96 51.93 -16.52
CA LEU A 1014 32.03 51.58 -17.46
C LEU A 1014 33.19 52.60 -17.45
N VAL A 1015 32.89 53.88 -17.27
CA VAL A 1015 33.92 54.94 -17.21
C VAL A 1015 34.62 54.99 -15.86
N GLN A 1016 33.95 54.58 -14.79
CA GLN A 1016 34.47 54.62 -13.42
C GLN A 1016 35.32 53.39 -13.07
N PHE A 1017 35.07 52.22 -13.64
CA PHE A 1017 35.88 51.03 -13.40
C PHE A 1017 37.34 51.21 -13.85
N SER A 1018 38.29 50.71 -13.06
CA SER A 1018 39.72 50.92 -13.26
C SER A 1018 40.33 50.03 -14.36
N PHE A 1019 39.72 48.89 -14.69
CA PHE A 1019 40.17 47.88 -15.68
C PHE A 1019 41.68 47.68 -15.67
N VAL A 1020 42.21 47.12 -14.58
CA VAL A 1020 43.65 46.88 -14.39
C VAL A 1020 44.11 45.83 -15.40
N ASN A 1021 45.17 46.12 -16.18
CA ASN A 1021 45.74 45.28 -17.24
C ASN A 1021 44.82 44.89 -18.41
N LEU A 1022 43.56 45.34 -18.44
CA LEU A 1022 42.58 45.06 -19.50
C LEU A 1022 42.18 46.31 -20.30
N HIS A 1023 42.88 47.43 -20.08
CA HIS A 1023 42.50 48.73 -20.64
C HIS A 1023 42.49 48.76 -22.18
N ASP A 1024 43.55 48.25 -22.81
CA ASP A 1024 43.66 48.28 -24.27
C ASP A 1024 42.62 47.35 -24.94
N GLU A 1025 42.22 46.27 -24.28
CA GLU A 1025 41.16 45.37 -24.74
C GLU A 1025 39.78 46.02 -24.66
N VAL A 1026 39.45 46.72 -23.56
CA VAL A 1026 38.20 47.50 -23.45
C VAL A 1026 38.13 48.56 -24.55
N VAL A 1027 39.23 49.28 -24.77
CA VAL A 1027 39.32 50.30 -25.83
C VAL A 1027 39.12 49.64 -27.20
N SER A 1028 39.79 48.52 -27.48
CA SER A 1028 39.64 47.76 -28.72
C SER A 1028 38.19 47.32 -28.98
N ILE A 1029 37.50 46.81 -27.96
CA ILE A 1029 36.10 46.37 -28.05
C ILE A 1029 35.18 47.55 -28.36
N ILE A 1030 35.30 48.65 -27.61
CA ILE A 1030 34.44 49.83 -27.80
C ILE A 1030 34.77 50.52 -29.13
N GLU A 1031 36.04 50.59 -29.55
CA GLU A 1031 36.44 51.12 -30.85
C GLU A 1031 35.88 50.30 -32.02
N SER A 1032 35.98 48.97 -31.94
CA SER A 1032 35.42 48.06 -32.95
C SER A 1032 33.91 48.28 -33.10
N ARG A 1033 33.18 48.38 -31.99
CA ARG A 1033 31.74 48.68 -31.99
C ARG A 1033 31.42 50.09 -32.47
N ALA A 1034 32.19 51.08 -32.03
CA ALA A 1034 32.05 52.47 -32.45
C ALA A 1034 32.26 52.62 -33.96
N ARG A 1035 33.07 51.76 -34.60
CA ARG A 1035 33.26 51.73 -36.06
C ARG A 1035 32.17 50.93 -36.80
N ALA A 1036 31.56 49.93 -36.16
CA ALA A 1036 30.56 49.06 -36.77
C ALA A 1036 29.11 49.57 -36.67
N VAL A 1037 28.76 50.34 -35.62
CA VAL A 1037 27.36 50.78 -35.35
C VAL A 1037 27.05 52.12 -36.04
N ASP A 1038 25.77 52.36 -36.37
CA ASP A 1038 25.24 53.62 -36.91
C ASP A 1038 25.36 54.75 -35.87
N LEU A 1039 26.01 55.85 -36.29
CA LEU A 1039 26.36 57.04 -35.50
C LEU A 1039 25.16 57.74 -34.86
N MET A 1040 23.96 57.55 -35.40
CA MET A 1040 22.75 58.22 -34.92
C MET A 1040 21.95 57.42 -33.88
N THR A 1041 22.29 56.15 -33.66
CA THR A 1041 21.55 55.25 -32.76
C THR A 1041 22.18 55.10 -31.38
N HIS A 1042 23.52 55.03 -31.29
CA HIS A 1042 24.26 54.83 -30.04
C HIS A 1042 25.53 55.70 -29.97
N ASN A 1043 25.80 56.32 -28.80
CA ASN A 1043 26.87 57.32 -28.63
C ASN A 1043 28.23 56.72 -28.20
N TYR A 1044 28.70 55.66 -28.87
CA TYR A 1044 29.95 54.95 -28.50
C TYR A 1044 31.23 55.82 -28.59
N TYR A 1045 31.31 56.76 -29.54
CA TYR A 1045 32.45 57.69 -29.63
C TYR A 1045 32.48 58.71 -28.48
N GLU A 1046 31.31 59.18 -28.04
CA GLU A 1046 31.20 60.10 -26.90
C GLU A 1046 31.56 59.37 -25.59
N LEU A 1047 31.23 58.07 -25.49
CA LEU A 1047 31.66 57.19 -24.42
C LEU A 1047 33.18 56.97 -24.40
N LEU A 1048 33.80 56.62 -25.54
CA LEU A 1048 35.26 56.47 -25.65
C LEU A 1048 36.00 57.74 -25.25
N TYR A 1049 35.47 58.90 -25.67
CA TYR A 1049 36.01 60.18 -25.26
C TYR A 1049 35.93 60.40 -23.75
N ALA A 1050 34.76 60.18 -23.14
CA ALA A 1050 34.59 60.29 -21.69
C ALA A 1050 35.51 59.32 -20.93
N PHE A 1051 35.68 58.11 -21.45
CA PHE A 1051 36.58 57.09 -20.90
C PHE A 1051 38.05 57.52 -20.88
N HIS A 1052 38.56 58.10 -21.97
CA HIS A 1052 39.94 58.59 -22.04
C HIS A 1052 40.16 59.88 -21.24
N ILE A 1053 39.16 60.77 -21.18
CA ILE A 1053 39.21 61.99 -20.36
C ILE A 1053 39.32 61.64 -18.87
N ASN A 1054 38.50 60.70 -18.38
CA ASN A 1054 38.48 60.32 -16.96
C ASN A 1054 39.81 59.74 -16.49
N ARG A 1055 40.60 59.15 -17.40
CA ARG A 1055 41.92 58.56 -17.13
C ARG A 1055 43.10 59.50 -17.47
N HIS A 1056 42.82 60.78 -17.71
CA HIS A 1056 43.80 61.80 -18.10
C HIS A 1056 44.61 61.49 -19.38
N ASN A 1057 44.11 60.62 -20.25
CA ASN A 1057 44.74 60.31 -21.54
C ASN A 1057 44.20 61.24 -22.64
N TYR A 1058 44.52 62.53 -22.52
CA TYR A 1058 44.00 63.59 -23.39
C TYR A 1058 44.40 63.39 -24.87
N ARG A 1059 45.52 62.73 -25.13
CA ARG A 1059 45.98 62.46 -26.50
C ARG A 1059 45.10 61.44 -27.24
N LYS A 1060 44.77 60.30 -26.60
CA LYS A 1060 43.84 59.32 -27.17
C LYS A 1060 42.41 59.90 -27.25
N ALA A 1061 41.97 60.65 -26.23
CA ALA A 1061 40.66 61.33 -26.24
C ALA A 1061 40.47 62.26 -27.44
N GLY A 1062 41.51 63.06 -27.76
CA GLY A 1062 41.50 63.94 -28.92
C GLY A 1062 41.46 63.18 -30.25
N THR A 1063 42.13 62.03 -30.33
CA THR A 1063 42.15 61.16 -31.52
C THR A 1063 40.77 60.57 -31.82
N VAL A 1064 40.09 60.05 -30.79
CA VAL A 1064 38.73 59.49 -30.91
C VAL A 1064 37.72 60.53 -31.39
N MET A 1065 37.75 61.75 -30.83
CA MET A 1065 36.84 62.83 -31.24
C MET A 1065 37.13 63.33 -32.66
N PHE A 1066 38.40 63.33 -33.07
CA PHE A 1066 38.77 63.64 -34.45
C PHE A 1066 38.24 62.58 -35.43
N GLU A 1067 38.39 61.29 -35.10
CA GLU A 1067 37.82 60.18 -35.89
C GLU A 1067 36.28 60.26 -35.99
N TYR A 1068 35.60 60.52 -34.88
CA TYR A 1068 34.14 60.69 -34.83
C TYR A 1068 33.68 61.87 -35.71
N GLY A 1069 34.36 63.02 -35.64
CA GLY A 1069 34.08 64.19 -36.47
C GLY A 1069 34.29 63.90 -37.97
N MET A 1070 35.31 63.13 -38.33
CA MET A 1070 35.52 62.70 -39.72
C MET A 1070 34.41 61.76 -40.21
N ARG A 1071 33.99 60.79 -39.38
CA ARG A 1071 32.95 59.81 -39.74
C ARG A 1071 31.57 60.46 -39.86
N LEU A 1072 31.20 61.35 -38.92
CA LEU A 1072 29.97 62.16 -38.98
C LEU A 1072 29.89 62.99 -40.28
N GLY A 1073 30.99 63.59 -40.72
CA GLY A 1073 31.03 64.37 -41.97
C GLY A 1073 30.86 63.52 -43.24
N ARG A 1074 31.15 62.22 -43.17
CA ARG A 1074 30.99 61.29 -44.28
C ARG A 1074 29.58 60.68 -44.33
N GLU A 1075 29.12 60.16 -43.19
CA GLU A 1075 27.92 59.34 -43.09
C GLU A 1075 26.64 60.15 -42.78
N VAL A 1076 26.74 61.28 -42.05
CA VAL A 1076 25.57 62.05 -41.58
C VAL A 1076 25.64 63.51 -42.05
N ARG A 1077 25.30 63.73 -43.33
CA ARG A 1077 25.26 65.07 -43.96
C ARG A 1077 23.99 65.87 -43.64
N THR A 1078 23.60 65.91 -42.37
CA THR A 1078 22.47 66.71 -41.87
C THR A 1078 22.96 67.92 -41.09
N LEU A 1079 22.12 68.96 -40.92
CA LEU A 1079 22.45 70.14 -40.09
C LEU A 1079 22.88 69.73 -38.67
N ARG A 1080 22.19 68.74 -38.08
CA ARG A 1080 22.49 68.19 -36.76
C ARG A 1080 23.83 67.44 -36.73
N GLY A 1081 24.16 66.71 -37.80
CA GLY A 1081 25.46 66.04 -37.97
C GLY A 1081 26.63 67.03 -38.07
N LEU A 1082 26.47 68.11 -38.84
CA LEU A 1082 27.46 69.20 -38.96
C LEU A 1082 27.70 69.93 -37.63
N GLN A 1083 26.64 70.21 -36.86
CA GLN A 1083 26.76 70.79 -35.52
C GLN A 1083 27.53 69.88 -34.56
N LYS A 1084 27.23 68.58 -34.54
CA LYS A 1084 28.00 67.60 -33.77
C LYS A 1084 29.47 67.55 -34.23
N GLN A 1085 29.71 67.56 -35.54
CA GLN A 1085 31.06 67.54 -36.10
C GLN A 1085 31.92 68.72 -35.63
N VAL A 1086 31.38 69.95 -35.62
CA VAL A 1086 32.08 71.13 -35.07
C VAL A 1086 32.44 70.91 -33.60
N ASN A 1087 31.50 70.41 -32.80
CA ASN A 1087 31.73 70.13 -31.38
C ASN A 1087 32.83 69.07 -31.16
N CYS A 1088 32.87 68.02 -31.99
CA CYS A 1088 33.91 66.99 -31.93
C CYS A 1088 35.31 67.56 -32.19
N TYR A 1089 35.47 68.40 -33.22
CA TYR A 1089 36.77 69.03 -33.51
C TYR A 1089 37.20 70.02 -32.42
N LEU A 1090 36.26 70.78 -31.83
CA LEU A 1090 36.55 71.66 -30.69
C LEU A 1090 36.99 70.87 -29.45
N ALA A 1091 36.34 69.73 -29.17
CA ALA A 1091 36.73 68.83 -28.10
C ALA A 1091 38.13 68.24 -28.34
N ALA A 1092 38.43 67.82 -29.58
CA ALA A 1092 39.75 67.30 -29.95
C ALA A 1092 40.87 68.35 -29.78
N LEU A 1093 40.65 69.58 -30.26
CA LEU A 1093 41.57 70.71 -30.07
C LEU A 1093 41.80 71.03 -28.58
N SER A 1094 40.74 71.01 -27.79
CA SER A 1094 40.82 71.26 -26.35
C SER A 1094 41.64 70.19 -25.64
N CYS A 1095 41.47 68.92 -26.01
CA CYS A 1095 42.26 67.82 -25.45
C CYS A 1095 43.75 67.93 -25.80
N LEU A 1096 44.08 68.25 -27.05
CA LEU A 1096 45.49 68.39 -27.48
C LEU A 1096 46.22 69.54 -26.78
N ARG A 1097 45.51 70.61 -26.40
CA ARG A 1097 46.08 71.72 -25.61
C ARG A 1097 46.43 71.32 -24.18
N LEU A 1098 45.81 70.25 -23.65
CA LEU A 1098 46.10 69.70 -22.32
C LEU A 1098 47.27 68.70 -22.34
N VAL A 1099 47.75 68.31 -23.51
CA VAL A 1099 48.91 67.42 -23.68
C VAL A 1099 50.18 68.26 -23.79
N HIS A 1100 51.30 67.75 -23.28
CA HIS A 1100 52.61 68.39 -23.44
C HIS A 1100 52.90 68.65 -24.95
N PRO A 1101 53.43 69.82 -25.34
CA PRO A 1101 53.58 70.22 -26.75
C PRO A 1101 54.29 69.19 -27.63
N ASP A 1102 55.29 68.50 -27.09
CA ASP A 1102 56.08 67.47 -27.81
C ASP A 1102 55.27 66.21 -28.19
N TYR A 1103 54.13 65.98 -27.53
CA TYR A 1103 53.27 64.81 -27.76
C TYR A 1103 51.86 65.18 -28.25
N ALA A 1104 51.60 66.46 -28.54
CA ALA A 1104 50.31 67.00 -28.96
C ALA A 1104 50.03 66.79 -30.47
N TRP A 1105 50.10 65.53 -30.91
CA TRP A 1105 49.85 65.13 -32.30
C TRP A 1105 48.89 63.93 -32.37
N ILE A 1106 48.09 63.87 -33.44
CA ILE A 1106 47.12 62.80 -33.72
C ILE A 1106 47.57 62.04 -34.97
N VAL A 1107 47.45 60.72 -34.95
CA VAL A 1107 47.59 59.89 -36.16
C VAL A 1107 46.27 59.97 -36.91
N GLN A 1108 46.31 60.37 -38.19
CA GLN A 1108 45.13 60.32 -39.03
C GLN A 1108 44.68 58.86 -39.21
N PRO A 1109 43.44 58.48 -38.81
CA PRO A 1109 42.95 57.12 -38.99
C PRO A 1109 43.00 56.75 -40.48
N SER A 1110 43.66 55.64 -40.84
CA SER A 1110 43.67 55.15 -42.21
C SER A 1110 42.23 54.84 -42.64
N SER A 1111 41.81 55.36 -43.78
CA SER A 1111 40.52 55.04 -44.39
C SER A 1111 40.43 53.55 -44.68
N GLY A 1112 39.82 52.78 -43.76
CA GLY A 1112 39.44 51.39 -44.00
C GLY A 1112 38.56 51.32 -45.24
N ALA A 1113 38.88 50.37 -46.12
CA ALA A 1113 38.19 50.13 -47.37
C ALA A 1113 36.67 50.03 -47.16
N ALA A 1114 35.93 50.72 -48.02
CA ALA A 1114 34.53 50.44 -48.24
C ALA A 1114 34.38 48.95 -48.55
N VAL A 1115 33.77 48.19 -47.64
CA VAL A 1115 33.11 46.95 -48.05
C VAL A 1115 31.86 47.42 -48.78
N SER A 1116 31.92 47.33 -50.10
CA SER A 1116 30.73 47.37 -50.94
C SER A 1116 29.80 46.22 -50.53
N ILE A 1117 28.66 46.57 -49.93
CA ILE A 1117 27.41 45.88 -50.21
C ILE A 1117 26.64 46.78 -51.17
#